data_AF-A0A4P6WET2-F1
#
_entry.id   AF-A0A4P6WET2-F1
#
_cell.length_a   1.000
_cell.length_b   1.000
_cell.length_c   1.000
_cell.angle_alpha   90.00
_cell.angle_beta   90.00
_cell.angle_gamma   90.00
#
_symmetry.space_group_name_H-M   'P 1'
#
loop_
_entity.id
_entity.type
_entity.pdbx_description
1 polymer ?
#
loop_
_entity_poly.entity_id
_entity_poly.type
_entity_poly.pdbx_seq_one_letter_code
_entity_poly.pdbx_strand_id
1 'polypeptide(L)'
;MRLVHCILLAGFISAPLYANPLNGFSFAHKDWEVACDNTGTCRAAGYSDHALSVLLTRAAGPDTSVYVEVAFAQRTANQPSLKDATLFIDGQKQGALTFSSEGYFKLDYQQRKVFLDALRQDNTIEFAADGERLPLSNAGSSAVLLKMDEFQKRINTQSALLHPGDKNSNNVLNAELAPLIITQPVIGTPDGKPLTAAQRQKIESQIRVTPEMNCREPEEGQERIYYRIPVDKQHVLIQTECFDSSRTILWLTNTELTALPKLITSDASEYENGEIARFSGPVQRWVWEGNNFTLRDEYHSGGQGNLSVGGVWTLPTFVSSVRSQSDVDTDNTALKTLRSAVETMQKSALNLELSKIASQFPLTGQITDFRISYAEDSTKPTAKPSPEISDDEWQAFSRTTFSIDSENGGVNFTLIDLDDDGKRDLIINSYVGGTGLFSYTGVLKRGDKAFFAVNGKPDDDDFGVPGALFSENGRGANQWSQWVRINGKVYALWYNGLYNEEKLYLLRPFSPDEKVPVVAVYYRYEYDMNSIEPREEGQPLLPKLNTKDKTKLITELNKMQSMLLQNQQASDGVSPICPIPAGTLPEEADNYSSGIAGNYTSEPVATIPVWVNGKCLVGSVESYFGRGEFITLVSPKDQDIAGEYSVTGTRHVTSIKSDWIPREGDNGGL
;
A
#
# COMPACT_ATOMS: atom_id res chain seq x y z
N MET A 1 7.56 -48.30 49.48
CA MET A 1 7.37 -47.92 48.06
C MET A 1 6.25 -46.91 47.98
N ARG A 2 6.55 -45.63 47.81
CA ARG A 2 5.57 -44.56 47.53
C ARG A 2 5.90 -44.04 46.13
N LEU A 3 5.03 -44.30 45.16
CA LEU A 3 5.16 -43.76 43.80
C LEU A 3 4.62 -42.33 43.77
N VAL A 4 5.47 -41.41 43.33
CA VAL A 4 5.16 -40.02 43.01
C VAL A 4 4.52 -39.97 41.61
N HIS A 5 3.34 -39.38 41.50
CA HIS A 5 2.70 -39.06 40.21
C HIS A 5 3.27 -37.73 39.69
N CYS A 6 4.07 -37.78 38.62
CA CYS A 6 4.38 -36.62 37.79
C CYS A 6 3.20 -36.35 36.85
N ILE A 7 2.51 -35.24 37.06
CA ILE A 7 1.57 -34.68 36.08
C ILE A 7 2.39 -33.85 35.09
N LEU A 8 2.48 -34.31 33.84
CA LEU A 8 3.03 -33.55 32.72
C LEU A 8 1.96 -32.56 32.25
N LEU A 9 2.16 -31.26 32.53
CA LEU A 9 1.47 -30.18 31.83
C LEU A 9 1.98 -30.14 30.38
N ALA A 10 1.13 -30.55 29.43
CA ALA A 10 1.36 -30.28 28.02
C ALA A 10 1.06 -28.79 27.74
N GLY A 11 2.10 -28.01 27.47
CA GLY A 11 1.95 -26.64 27.00
C GLY A 11 1.29 -26.63 25.62
N PHE A 12 0.15 -25.95 25.50
CA PHE A 12 -0.43 -25.58 24.22
C PHE A 12 0.50 -24.55 23.55
N ILE A 13 1.39 -25.04 22.69
CA ILE A 13 2.09 -24.18 21.73
C ILE A 13 1.04 -23.83 20.67
N SER A 14 0.43 -22.65 20.80
CA SER A 14 -0.33 -22.05 19.71
C SER A 14 0.64 -21.74 18.59
N ALA A 15 0.77 -22.66 17.63
CA ALA A 15 1.43 -22.35 16.38
C ALA A 15 0.60 -21.26 15.69
N PRO A 16 1.21 -20.14 15.25
CA PRO A 16 0.49 -19.17 14.43
C PRO A 16 0.01 -19.90 13.16
N LEU A 17 -1.31 -19.94 12.97
CA LEU A 17 -1.92 -20.34 11.71
C LEU A 17 -1.56 -19.26 10.69
N TYR A 18 -0.44 -19.43 9.98
CA TYR A 18 -0.22 -18.67 8.76
C TYR A 18 -1.32 -19.08 7.78
N ALA A 19 -2.18 -18.13 7.42
CA ALA A 19 -3.10 -18.32 6.31
C ALA A 19 -2.27 -18.68 5.06
N ASN A 20 -2.74 -19.64 4.27
CA ASN A 20 -2.12 -19.91 2.98
C ASN A 20 -2.19 -18.63 2.14
N PRO A 21 -1.13 -18.28 1.39
CA PRO A 21 -1.13 -17.09 0.54
C PRO A 21 -2.30 -17.14 -0.43
N LEU A 22 -2.91 -15.98 -0.68
CA LEU A 22 -4.03 -15.86 -1.60
C LEU A 22 -3.57 -16.22 -3.01
N ASN A 23 -4.24 -17.22 -3.60
CA ASN A 23 -4.01 -17.58 -4.99
C ASN A 23 -4.97 -16.80 -5.88
N GLY A 24 -4.44 -16.10 -6.87
CA GLY A 24 -5.25 -15.47 -7.90
C GLY A 24 -5.93 -16.50 -8.79
N PHE A 25 -6.86 -16.02 -9.62
CA PHE A 25 -7.57 -16.85 -10.59
C PHE A 25 -8.01 -16.02 -11.80
N SER A 26 -8.30 -16.70 -12.90
CA SER A 26 -8.99 -16.14 -14.06
C SER A 26 -10.26 -16.93 -14.38
N PHE A 27 -11.28 -16.25 -14.88
CA PHE A 27 -12.55 -16.84 -15.28
C PHE A 27 -13.16 -16.05 -16.44
N ALA A 28 -13.60 -16.75 -17.49
CA ALA A 28 -14.29 -16.14 -18.62
C ALA A 28 -15.66 -16.79 -18.82
N HIS A 29 -16.66 -15.98 -19.16
CA HIS A 29 -17.98 -16.45 -19.51
C HIS A 29 -18.62 -15.53 -20.55
N LYS A 30 -18.85 -16.08 -21.75
CA LYS A 30 -19.38 -15.35 -22.91
C LYS A 30 -18.49 -14.13 -23.23
N ASP A 31 -19.04 -12.92 -23.18
CA ASP A 31 -18.36 -11.69 -23.62
C ASP A 31 -17.67 -10.96 -22.47
N TRP A 32 -17.49 -11.63 -21.33
CA TRP A 32 -16.88 -11.10 -20.13
C TRP A 32 -15.83 -12.05 -19.57
N GLU A 33 -14.80 -11.46 -18.96
CA GLU A 33 -13.79 -12.18 -18.20
C GLU A 33 -13.38 -11.41 -16.94
N VAL A 34 -12.82 -12.12 -15.97
CA VAL A 34 -12.24 -11.55 -14.75
C VAL A 34 -10.95 -12.26 -14.41
N ALA A 35 -9.97 -11.48 -13.95
CA ALA A 35 -8.83 -11.99 -13.22
C ALA A 35 -8.72 -11.29 -11.87
N CYS A 36 -8.44 -12.06 -10.82
CA CYS A 36 -8.08 -11.53 -9.52
C CYS A 36 -6.66 -11.98 -9.18
N ASP A 37 -5.85 -11.06 -8.68
CA ASP A 37 -4.45 -11.33 -8.33
C ASP A 37 -4.29 -11.73 -6.85
N ASN A 38 -3.06 -12.09 -6.49
CA ASN A 38 -2.65 -12.49 -5.14
C ASN A 38 -2.71 -11.38 -4.08
N THR A 39 -3.04 -10.13 -4.44
CA THR A 39 -3.33 -9.06 -3.46
C THR A 39 -4.81 -8.99 -3.09
N GLY A 40 -5.66 -9.72 -3.81
CA GLY A 40 -7.12 -9.64 -3.67
C GLY A 40 -7.78 -8.66 -4.64
N THR A 41 -6.99 -7.95 -5.45
CA THR A 41 -7.49 -7.00 -6.46
C THR A 41 -8.06 -7.75 -7.65
N CYS A 42 -9.27 -7.37 -8.06
CA CYS A 42 -9.97 -7.99 -9.18
C CYS A 42 -10.18 -7.01 -10.35
N ARG A 43 -10.03 -7.51 -11.57
CA ARG A 43 -10.20 -6.80 -12.84
C ARG A 43 -11.17 -7.59 -13.72
N ALA A 44 -12.36 -7.05 -13.96
CA ALA A 44 -13.40 -7.65 -14.79
C ALA A 44 -13.58 -6.86 -16.09
N ALA A 45 -13.36 -7.48 -17.23
CA ALA A 45 -13.49 -6.87 -18.53
C ALA A 45 -14.74 -7.35 -19.27
N GLY A 46 -15.44 -6.42 -19.90
CA GLY A 46 -16.58 -6.68 -20.78
C GLY A 46 -16.28 -6.22 -22.20
N TYR A 47 -16.77 -6.97 -23.18
CA TYR A 47 -16.49 -6.71 -24.60
C TYR A 47 -17.76 -6.38 -25.38
N SER A 48 -17.58 -5.63 -26.45
CA SER A 48 -18.56 -5.53 -27.54
C SER A 48 -18.12 -6.42 -28.71
N ASP A 49 -18.88 -6.43 -29.80
CA ASP A 49 -18.45 -6.99 -31.09
C ASP A 49 -17.32 -6.12 -31.69
N HIS A 50 -16.12 -6.27 -31.12
CA HIS A 50 -14.85 -5.72 -31.59
C HIS A 50 -14.70 -4.18 -31.63
N ALA A 51 -15.62 -3.40 -31.06
CA ALA A 51 -15.63 -1.94 -31.17
C ALA A 51 -15.12 -1.19 -29.92
N LEU A 52 -15.46 -1.70 -28.74
CA LEU A 52 -15.08 -1.18 -27.42
C LEU A 52 -14.98 -2.29 -26.37
N SER A 53 -14.33 -1.97 -25.27
CA SER A 53 -14.29 -2.78 -24.06
C SER A 53 -14.36 -1.88 -22.82
N VAL A 54 -14.94 -2.42 -21.75
CA VAL A 54 -14.92 -1.82 -20.41
C VAL A 54 -14.07 -2.64 -19.47
N LEU A 55 -13.40 -2.00 -18.51
CA LEU A 55 -12.66 -2.65 -17.43
C LEU A 55 -13.16 -2.13 -16.09
N LEU A 56 -13.61 -3.04 -15.23
CA LEU A 56 -13.95 -2.78 -13.85
C LEU A 56 -12.78 -3.25 -12.98
N THR A 57 -12.23 -2.36 -12.15
CA THR A 57 -11.15 -2.72 -11.21
C THR A 57 -11.56 -2.42 -9.78
N ARG A 58 -11.29 -3.33 -8.84
CA ARG A 58 -11.52 -3.11 -7.40
C ARG A 58 -10.49 -3.83 -6.54
N ALA A 59 -9.80 -3.09 -5.67
CA ALA A 59 -8.93 -3.67 -4.65
C ALA A 59 -9.72 -4.45 -3.57
N ALA A 60 -9.06 -5.35 -2.84
CA ALA A 60 -9.64 -5.99 -1.67
C ALA A 60 -9.67 -5.02 -0.46
N GLY A 61 -10.59 -5.24 0.49
CA GLY A 61 -10.76 -4.40 1.69
C GLY A 61 -12.19 -3.82 1.86
N PRO A 62 -12.60 -3.46 3.08
CA PRO A 62 -13.97 -3.02 3.37
C PRO A 62 -14.41 -1.77 2.61
N ASP A 63 -13.51 -0.79 2.45
CA ASP A 63 -13.82 0.58 1.99
C ASP A 63 -13.34 0.87 0.55
N THR A 64 -13.20 -0.16 -0.30
CA THR A 64 -12.71 0.02 -1.68
C THR A 64 -13.83 0.22 -2.69
N SER A 65 -13.63 1.20 -3.59
CA SER A 65 -14.53 1.53 -4.70
C SER A 65 -14.24 0.69 -5.96
N VAL A 66 -15.20 0.65 -6.90
CA VAL A 66 -14.94 0.15 -8.26
C VAL A 66 -14.51 1.31 -9.15
N TYR A 67 -13.52 1.07 -10.00
CA TYR A 67 -13.12 1.96 -11.08
C TYR A 67 -13.61 1.39 -12.40
N VAL A 68 -14.09 2.25 -13.30
CA VAL A 68 -14.57 1.83 -14.63
C VAL A 68 -13.86 2.62 -15.70
N GLU A 69 -13.12 1.90 -16.53
CA GLU A 69 -12.42 2.42 -17.69
C GLU A 69 -13.04 1.88 -18.97
N VAL A 70 -12.98 2.67 -20.04
CA VAL A 70 -13.53 2.34 -21.34
C VAL A 70 -12.45 2.55 -22.39
N ALA A 71 -12.19 1.52 -23.17
CA ALA A 71 -11.32 1.57 -24.32
C ALA A 71 -12.10 1.33 -25.60
N PHE A 72 -11.73 2.06 -26.64
CA PHE A 72 -12.27 1.87 -27.99
C PHE A 72 -11.23 1.20 -28.88
N ALA A 73 -11.69 0.56 -29.95
CA ALA A 73 -10.83 -0.14 -30.88
C ALA A 73 -9.71 0.75 -31.44
N GLN A 74 -8.52 0.15 -31.63
CA GLN A 74 -7.35 0.84 -32.17
C GLN A 74 -7.68 1.51 -33.50
N ARG A 75 -7.35 2.80 -33.57
CA ARG A 75 -7.52 3.59 -34.79
C ARG A 75 -6.33 3.38 -35.71
N THR A 76 -6.57 3.48 -37.02
CA THR A 76 -5.47 3.48 -37.99
C THR A 76 -4.60 4.74 -37.82
N ALA A 77 -3.32 4.68 -38.21
CA ALA A 77 -2.35 5.77 -37.99
C ALA A 77 -2.77 7.16 -38.54
N ASN A 78 -3.73 7.21 -39.46
CA ASN A 78 -4.23 8.44 -40.08
C ASN A 78 -5.49 9.01 -39.39
N GLN A 79 -6.05 8.34 -38.37
CA GLN A 79 -7.22 8.80 -37.64
C GLN A 79 -6.84 9.48 -36.33
N PRO A 80 -7.44 10.63 -35.98
CA PRO A 80 -7.17 11.28 -34.70
C PRO A 80 -7.66 10.42 -33.54
N SER A 81 -6.91 10.44 -32.43
CA SER A 81 -7.35 9.83 -31.18
C SER A 81 -8.72 10.34 -30.77
N LEU A 82 -9.56 9.44 -30.23
CA LEU A 82 -10.83 9.83 -29.62
C LEU A 82 -10.56 10.79 -28.46
N LYS A 83 -11.28 11.91 -28.44
CA LYS A 83 -11.16 12.93 -27.39
C LYS A 83 -12.40 13.03 -26.51
N ASP A 84 -13.54 12.66 -27.07
CA ASP A 84 -14.83 12.75 -26.41
C ASP A 84 -15.55 11.41 -26.52
N ALA A 85 -16.12 10.96 -25.40
CA ALA A 85 -17.03 9.82 -25.34
C ALA A 85 -18.18 10.15 -24.39
N THR A 86 -19.34 9.52 -24.55
CA THR A 86 -20.53 9.78 -23.73
C THR A 86 -21.22 8.46 -23.39
N LEU A 87 -21.62 8.29 -22.12
CA LEU A 87 -22.39 7.13 -21.67
C LEU A 87 -23.88 7.30 -21.96
N PHE A 88 -24.52 6.24 -22.45
CA PHE A 88 -25.97 6.11 -22.62
C PHE A 88 -26.48 4.83 -21.96
N ILE A 89 -27.62 4.95 -21.27
CA ILE A 89 -28.31 3.83 -20.62
C ILE A 89 -29.77 3.86 -21.07
N ASP A 90 -30.24 2.79 -21.70
CA ASP A 90 -31.57 2.69 -22.33
C ASP A 90 -31.90 3.91 -23.22
N GLY A 91 -30.90 4.35 -23.98
CA GLY A 91 -30.99 5.52 -24.87
C GLY A 91 -30.95 6.88 -24.17
N GLN A 92 -30.89 6.94 -22.84
CA GLN A 92 -30.76 8.18 -22.06
C GLN A 92 -29.30 8.58 -21.88
N LYS A 93 -28.96 9.82 -22.21
CA LYS A 93 -27.61 10.39 -22.07
C LYS A 93 -27.27 10.58 -20.58
N GLN A 94 -26.21 9.94 -20.11
CA GLN A 94 -25.73 10.04 -18.71
C GLN A 94 -24.59 11.06 -18.52
N GLY A 95 -23.93 11.49 -19.59
CA GLY A 95 -22.87 12.52 -19.54
C GLY A 95 -21.63 12.16 -20.35
N ALA A 96 -20.74 13.14 -20.50
CA ALA A 96 -19.45 12.94 -21.15
C ALA A 96 -18.48 12.23 -20.20
N LEU A 97 -17.66 11.32 -20.74
CA LEU A 97 -16.63 10.62 -19.99
C LEU A 97 -15.35 11.46 -19.89
N THR A 98 -14.55 11.19 -18.86
CA THR A 98 -13.27 11.87 -18.67
C THR A 98 -12.15 11.14 -19.42
N PHE A 99 -11.45 11.83 -20.31
CA PHE A 99 -10.31 11.25 -21.03
C PHE A 99 -9.06 11.16 -20.13
N SER A 100 -8.44 9.97 -20.07
CA SER A 100 -7.19 9.68 -19.37
C SER A 100 -5.99 9.93 -20.27
N SER A 101 -4.85 10.35 -19.70
CA SER A 101 -3.58 10.47 -20.41
C SER A 101 -3.07 9.13 -20.98
N GLU A 102 -3.57 8.01 -20.47
CA GLU A 102 -3.23 6.66 -20.93
C GLU A 102 -4.03 6.24 -22.19
N GLY A 103 -4.96 7.08 -22.66
CA GLY A 103 -5.75 6.83 -23.86
C GLY A 103 -7.09 6.15 -23.62
N TYR A 104 -7.48 5.95 -22.35
CA TYR A 104 -8.78 5.42 -21.93
C TYR A 104 -9.76 6.53 -21.55
N PHE A 105 -11.04 6.19 -21.41
CA PHE A 105 -12.05 7.04 -20.80
C PHE A 105 -12.46 6.50 -19.44
N LYS A 106 -12.69 7.38 -18.46
CA LYS A 106 -13.11 7.04 -17.10
C LYS A 106 -14.55 7.50 -16.85
N LEU A 107 -15.32 6.71 -16.11
CA LEU A 107 -16.62 7.10 -15.59
C LEU A 107 -16.45 7.81 -14.24
N ASP A 108 -17.16 8.93 -14.05
CA ASP A 108 -17.26 9.58 -12.73
C ASP A 108 -18.10 8.77 -11.74
N TYR A 109 -18.22 9.26 -10.51
CA TYR A 109 -19.00 8.60 -9.44
C TYR A 109 -20.47 8.33 -9.83
N GLN A 110 -21.17 9.31 -10.41
CA GLN A 110 -22.58 9.18 -10.76
C GLN A 110 -22.77 8.25 -11.96
N GLN A 111 -21.94 8.43 -13.00
CA GLN A 111 -21.92 7.59 -14.19
C GLN A 111 -21.65 6.13 -13.83
N ARG A 112 -20.68 5.88 -12.96
CA ARG A 112 -20.35 4.53 -12.47
C ARG A 112 -21.53 3.89 -11.76
N LYS A 113 -22.22 4.63 -10.88
CA LYS A 113 -23.39 4.09 -10.16
C LYS A 113 -24.48 3.64 -11.14
N VAL A 114 -24.85 4.51 -12.09
CA VAL A 114 -25.88 4.18 -13.10
C VAL A 114 -25.41 3.05 -14.02
N PHE A 115 -24.14 3.00 -14.39
CA PHE A 115 -23.56 1.90 -15.17
C PHE A 115 -23.63 0.56 -14.45
N LEU A 116 -23.25 0.50 -13.18
CA LEU A 116 -23.34 -0.73 -12.37
C LEU A 116 -24.78 -1.17 -12.17
N ASP A 117 -25.71 -0.23 -11.95
CA ASP A 117 -27.15 -0.53 -11.88
C ASP A 117 -27.69 -1.09 -13.21
N ALA A 118 -27.26 -0.54 -14.33
CA ALA A 118 -27.63 -1.02 -15.66
C ALA A 118 -27.13 -2.46 -15.92
N LEU A 119 -25.89 -2.78 -15.53
CA LEU A 119 -25.35 -4.14 -15.64
C LEU A 119 -26.15 -5.17 -14.83
N ARG A 120 -26.64 -4.79 -13.64
CA ARG A 120 -27.47 -5.67 -12.78
C ARG A 120 -28.85 -5.93 -13.37
N GLN A 121 -29.41 -4.92 -14.02
CA GLN A 121 -30.79 -4.94 -14.54
C GLN A 121 -30.87 -5.45 -15.98
N ASP A 122 -29.72 -5.78 -16.59
CA ASP A 122 -29.62 -6.14 -18.01
C ASP A 122 -30.14 -5.04 -18.95
N ASN A 123 -29.95 -3.78 -18.55
CA ASN A 123 -30.33 -2.61 -19.35
C ASN A 123 -29.38 -2.45 -20.54
N THR A 124 -29.81 -1.73 -21.58
CA THR A 124 -28.95 -1.46 -22.74
C THR A 124 -27.90 -0.42 -22.39
N ILE A 125 -26.62 -0.79 -22.51
CA ILE A 125 -25.48 0.10 -22.25
C ILE A 125 -24.80 0.44 -23.58
N GLU A 126 -24.70 1.72 -23.88
CA GLU A 126 -24.04 2.20 -25.10
C GLU A 126 -23.05 3.32 -24.78
N PHE A 127 -21.98 3.38 -25.56
CA PHE A 127 -21.05 4.50 -25.53
C PHE A 127 -21.07 5.22 -26.88
N ALA A 128 -21.29 6.53 -26.85
CA ALA A 128 -21.22 7.35 -28.05
C ALA A 128 -19.81 7.91 -28.23
N ALA A 129 -19.22 7.67 -29.40
CA ALA A 129 -17.91 8.16 -29.82
C ALA A 129 -17.96 8.47 -31.32
N ASP A 130 -17.43 9.61 -31.76
CA ASP A 130 -17.45 10.06 -33.17
C ASP A 130 -18.82 10.04 -33.86
N GLY A 131 -19.89 10.28 -33.08
CA GLY A 131 -21.25 10.30 -33.61
C GLY A 131 -21.87 8.91 -33.80
N GLU A 132 -21.17 7.83 -33.48
CA GLU A 132 -21.70 6.47 -33.46
C GLU A 132 -22.03 6.06 -32.02
N ARG A 133 -23.11 5.28 -31.84
CA ARG A 133 -23.43 4.61 -30.58
C ARG A 133 -23.02 3.15 -30.67
N LEU A 134 -22.13 2.76 -29.78
CA LEU A 134 -21.52 1.43 -29.73
C LEU A 134 -22.06 0.69 -28.50
N PRO A 135 -22.77 -0.44 -28.68
CA PRO A 135 -23.32 -1.21 -27.56
C PRO A 135 -22.22 -2.02 -26.87
N LEU A 136 -22.30 -2.10 -25.54
CA LEU A 136 -21.56 -3.07 -24.73
C LEU A 136 -22.40 -4.35 -24.60
N SER A 137 -21.79 -5.53 -24.72
CA SER A 137 -22.52 -6.76 -24.44
C SER A 137 -22.72 -6.94 -22.93
N ASN A 138 -23.93 -7.26 -22.50
CA ASN A 138 -24.20 -7.72 -21.13
C ASN A 138 -24.01 -9.23 -20.97
N ALA A 139 -23.77 -9.96 -22.06
CA ALA A 139 -23.79 -11.42 -22.05
C ALA A 139 -22.62 -11.96 -21.21
N GLY A 140 -22.94 -12.42 -20.01
CA GLY A 140 -21.99 -13.03 -19.07
C GLY A 140 -21.51 -12.14 -17.94
N SER A 141 -21.90 -10.86 -17.94
CA SER A 141 -21.56 -9.89 -16.88
C SER A 141 -21.92 -10.41 -15.49
N SER A 142 -23.13 -10.95 -15.30
CA SER A 142 -23.58 -11.45 -13.99
C SER A 142 -22.72 -12.61 -13.47
N ALA A 143 -22.29 -13.54 -14.34
CA ALA A 143 -21.45 -14.67 -13.93
C ALA A 143 -20.07 -14.19 -13.47
N VAL A 144 -19.50 -13.23 -14.20
CA VAL A 144 -18.21 -12.63 -13.90
C VAL A 144 -18.25 -11.77 -12.63
N LEU A 145 -19.26 -10.90 -12.48
CA LEU A 145 -19.44 -10.08 -11.28
C LEU A 145 -19.69 -10.93 -10.03
N LEU A 146 -20.44 -12.04 -10.17
CA LEU A 146 -20.63 -12.99 -9.07
C LEU A 146 -19.30 -13.62 -8.63
N LYS A 147 -18.45 -14.02 -9.58
CA LYS A 147 -17.12 -14.58 -9.27
C LYS A 147 -16.21 -13.59 -8.57
N MET A 148 -16.26 -12.33 -8.99
CA MET A 148 -15.54 -11.24 -8.34
C MET A 148 -16.01 -11.01 -6.89
N ASP A 149 -17.33 -10.95 -6.65
CA ASP A 149 -17.88 -10.83 -5.29
C ASP A 149 -17.61 -12.07 -4.44
N GLU A 150 -17.62 -13.28 -5.01
CA GLU A 150 -17.29 -14.53 -4.33
C GLU A 150 -15.85 -14.51 -3.78
N PHE A 151 -14.88 -14.19 -4.64
CA PHE A 151 -13.47 -14.16 -4.27
C PHE A 151 -13.18 -13.13 -3.18
N GLN A 152 -13.74 -11.93 -3.31
CA GLN A 152 -13.57 -10.85 -2.33
C GLN A 152 -14.48 -11.01 -1.09
N LYS A 153 -15.23 -12.11 -0.98
CA LYS A 153 -16.14 -12.41 0.14
C LYS A 153 -17.22 -11.34 0.35
N ARG A 154 -17.72 -10.77 -0.74
CA ARG A 154 -18.75 -9.72 -0.76
C ARG A 154 -20.16 -10.21 -1.04
N ILE A 155 -20.37 -11.52 -1.25
CA ILE A 155 -21.72 -12.05 -1.47
C ILE A 155 -22.66 -11.64 -0.31
N ASN A 156 -23.77 -10.99 -0.67
CA ASN A 156 -24.79 -10.46 0.25
C ASN A 156 -24.31 -9.33 1.19
N THR A 157 -23.19 -8.65 0.89
CA THR A 157 -22.80 -7.41 1.58
C THR A 157 -23.37 -6.18 0.87
N GLN A 158 -23.39 -5.05 1.57
CA GLN A 158 -23.82 -3.76 1.00
C GLN A 158 -22.95 -3.33 -0.19
N SER A 159 -21.69 -3.79 -0.26
CA SER A 159 -20.75 -3.46 -1.34
C SER A 159 -20.66 -4.49 -2.48
N ALA A 160 -21.55 -5.50 -2.51
CA ALA A 160 -21.59 -6.47 -3.60
C ALA A 160 -21.93 -5.79 -4.95
N LEU A 161 -21.28 -6.21 -6.03
CA LEU A 161 -21.57 -5.68 -7.38
C LEU A 161 -22.80 -6.28 -7.98
N LEU A 162 -23.06 -7.58 -7.81
CA LEU A 162 -24.22 -8.18 -8.47
C LEU A 162 -25.49 -8.11 -7.61
N HIS A 163 -25.37 -8.51 -6.33
CA HIS A 163 -26.50 -8.61 -5.41
C HIS A 163 -26.16 -7.95 -4.07
N PRO A 164 -26.28 -6.61 -3.97
CA PRO A 164 -26.16 -5.91 -2.70
C PRO A 164 -27.12 -6.51 -1.66
N GLY A 165 -26.63 -6.78 -0.45
CA GLY A 165 -27.42 -7.31 0.67
C GLY A 165 -27.25 -6.49 1.94
N ASP A 166 -27.82 -6.97 3.05
CA ASP A 166 -27.89 -6.21 4.31
C ASP A 166 -26.62 -6.30 5.17
N LYS A 167 -25.70 -7.23 4.87
CA LYS A 167 -24.49 -7.40 5.68
C LYS A 167 -23.55 -6.21 5.48
N ASN A 168 -22.95 -5.73 6.57
CA ASN A 168 -21.88 -4.74 6.47
C ASN A 168 -20.65 -5.31 5.73
N SER A 169 -19.77 -4.42 5.29
CA SER A 169 -18.58 -4.78 4.51
C SER A 169 -17.35 -5.04 5.36
N ASN A 170 -17.47 -5.12 6.69
CA ASN A 170 -16.30 -5.19 7.59
C ASN A 170 -15.59 -6.56 7.57
N ASN A 171 -16.26 -7.61 7.07
CA ASN A 171 -15.75 -8.99 7.04
C ASN A 171 -15.44 -9.48 5.61
N VAL A 172 -15.19 -8.56 4.69
CA VAL A 172 -14.76 -8.88 3.32
C VAL A 172 -13.31 -9.36 3.30
N LEU A 173 -12.83 -9.83 2.15
CA LEU A 173 -11.41 -10.16 2.00
C LEU A 173 -10.56 -8.91 2.26
N ASN A 174 -9.65 -8.99 3.22
CA ASN A 174 -8.61 -7.97 3.42
C ASN A 174 -7.58 -8.09 2.29
N ALA A 175 -7.04 -6.96 1.85
CA ALA A 175 -5.94 -6.97 0.89
C ALA A 175 -4.73 -7.73 1.46
N GLU A 176 -4.13 -8.56 0.61
CA GLU A 176 -2.84 -9.20 0.89
C GLU A 176 -1.71 -8.39 0.25
N LEU A 177 -0.56 -8.45 0.91
CA LEU A 177 0.65 -7.77 0.50
C LEU A 177 1.27 -8.43 -0.74
N ALA A 178 1.68 -7.63 -1.72
CA ALA A 178 2.40 -8.16 -2.88
C ALA A 178 3.78 -8.66 -2.43
N PRO A 179 4.22 -9.87 -2.84
CA PRO A 179 5.55 -10.36 -2.51
C PRO A 179 6.64 -9.41 -3.00
N LEU A 180 7.62 -9.10 -2.14
CA LEU A 180 8.78 -8.31 -2.52
C LEU A 180 9.91 -9.22 -3.01
N ILE A 181 10.38 -9.00 -4.23
CA ILE A 181 11.53 -9.68 -4.82
C ILE A 181 12.72 -8.70 -4.86
N ILE A 182 13.83 -9.10 -4.24
CA ILE A 182 15.08 -8.34 -4.28
C ILE A 182 16.00 -8.94 -5.35
N THR A 183 16.19 -8.23 -6.45
CA THR A 183 17.03 -8.70 -7.55
C THR A 183 18.51 -8.54 -7.23
N GLN A 184 19.31 -9.50 -7.70
CA GLN A 184 20.75 -9.51 -7.52
C GLN A 184 21.48 -9.15 -8.83
N PRO A 185 22.73 -8.66 -8.75
CA PRO A 185 23.52 -8.35 -9.93
C PRO A 185 23.70 -9.56 -10.85
N VAL A 186 23.66 -9.31 -12.15
CA VAL A 186 23.90 -10.31 -13.20
C VAL A 186 25.03 -9.87 -14.13
N ILE A 187 25.53 -10.81 -14.92
CA ILE A 187 26.38 -10.52 -16.07
C ILE A 187 25.50 -9.92 -17.16
N GLY A 188 25.67 -8.62 -17.44
CA GLY A 188 24.98 -7.95 -18.55
C GLY A 188 25.39 -8.52 -19.90
N THR A 189 24.43 -8.71 -20.80
CA THR A 189 24.62 -9.27 -22.16
C THR A 189 25.56 -10.49 -22.20
N PRO A 190 25.20 -11.62 -21.56
CA PRO A 190 26.09 -12.77 -21.44
C PRO A 190 26.23 -13.52 -22.77
N ASP A 191 27.47 -13.88 -23.14
CA ASP A 191 27.73 -14.74 -24.29
C ASP A 191 27.31 -16.20 -24.00
N GLY A 192 26.23 -16.62 -24.64
CA GLY A 192 25.81 -18.03 -24.66
C GLY A 192 26.79 -18.89 -25.48
N LYS A 193 27.27 -19.99 -24.90
CA LYS A 193 28.17 -20.94 -25.58
C LYS A 193 27.57 -22.34 -25.63
N PRO A 194 27.68 -23.08 -26.75
CA PRO A 194 27.29 -24.49 -26.77
C PRO A 194 28.01 -25.28 -25.67
N LEU A 195 27.29 -26.20 -25.03
CA LEU A 195 27.89 -27.16 -24.12
C LEU A 195 28.88 -28.05 -24.86
N THR A 196 30.04 -28.28 -24.26
CA THR A 196 30.96 -29.32 -24.73
C THR A 196 30.38 -30.71 -24.50
N ALA A 197 30.84 -31.72 -25.24
CA ALA A 197 30.39 -33.11 -25.06
C ALA A 197 30.54 -33.60 -23.61
N ALA A 198 31.65 -33.26 -22.95
CA ALA A 198 31.89 -33.62 -21.54
C ALA A 198 30.93 -32.91 -20.58
N GLN A 199 30.56 -31.65 -20.85
CA GLN A 199 29.56 -30.94 -20.05
C GLN A 199 28.16 -31.50 -20.28
N ARG A 200 27.78 -31.77 -21.54
CA ARG A 200 26.49 -32.39 -21.88
C ARG A 200 26.33 -33.72 -21.16
N GLN A 201 27.34 -34.59 -21.22
CA GLN A 201 27.29 -35.91 -20.58
C GLN A 201 27.00 -35.84 -19.07
N LYS A 202 27.42 -34.77 -18.38
CA LYS A 202 27.16 -34.60 -16.94
C LYS A 202 25.68 -34.37 -16.62
N ILE A 203 24.96 -33.65 -17.48
CA ILE A 203 23.62 -33.14 -17.17
C ILE A 203 22.51 -33.65 -18.10
N GLU A 204 22.85 -34.32 -19.22
CA GLU A 204 21.91 -34.79 -20.24
C GLU A 204 20.78 -35.67 -19.67
N SER A 205 21.09 -36.52 -18.69
CA SER A 205 20.06 -37.34 -18.04
C SER A 205 19.05 -36.54 -17.21
N GLN A 206 19.38 -35.30 -16.86
CA GLN A 206 18.64 -34.40 -15.96
C GLN A 206 17.87 -33.31 -16.72
N ILE A 207 18.35 -32.88 -17.90
CA ILE A 207 17.71 -31.85 -18.75
C ILE A 207 16.84 -32.44 -19.87
N ARG A 208 16.13 -33.53 -19.58
CA ARG A 208 15.33 -34.24 -20.59
C ARG A 208 14.12 -33.41 -21.01
N VAL A 209 13.94 -33.32 -22.33
CA VAL A 209 12.69 -32.82 -22.93
C VAL A 209 11.62 -33.88 -22.77
N THR A 210 10.51 -33.54 -22.13
CA THR A 210 9.40 -34.49 -21.90
C THR A 210 8.28 -34.25 -22.92
N PRO A 211 7.45 -35.27 -23.24
CA PRO A 211 6.33 -35.10 -24.17
C PRO A 211 5.37 -33.96 -23.78
N GLU A 212 5.19 -33.71 -22.48
CA GLU A 212 4.31 -32.66 -21.95
C GLU A 212 4.79 -31.25 -22.30
N MET A 213 6.10 -31.08 -22.59
CA MET A 213 6.68 -29.81 -23.02
C MET A 213 6.31 -29.46 -24.48
N ASN A 214 5.79 -30.44 -25.25
CA ASN A 214 5.38 -30.27 -26.66
C ASN A 214 6.45 -29.68 -27.58
N CYS A 215 7.73 -29.91 -27.29
CA CYS A 215 8.82 -29.42 -28.12
C CYS A 215 8.94 -30.21 -29.42
N ARG A 216 9.36 -29.53 -30.50
CA ARG A 216 9.70 -30.13 -31.78
C ARG A 216 10.94 -31.02 -31.61
N GLU A 217 10.87 -32.25 -32.11
CA GLU A 217 12.02 -33.14 -32.17
C GLU A 217 13.07 -32.66 -33.18
N PRO A 218 14.38 -32.90 -32.94
CA PRO A 218 15.42 -32.58 -33.91
C PRO A 218 15.20 -33.31 -35.24
N GLU A 219 15.76 -32.78 -36.33
CA GLU A 219 15.74 -33.47 -37.62
C GLU A 219 16.51 -34.79 -37.55
N GLU A 220 16.12 -35.75 -38.39
CA GLU A 220 16.73 -37.08 -38.42
C GLU A 220 18.25 -36.98 -38.65
N GLY A 221 19.04 -37.50 -37.70
CA GLY A 221 20.51 -37.45 -37.73
C GLY A 221 21.14 -36.19 -37.10
N GLN A 222 20.35 -35.24 -36.59
CA GLN A 222 20.84 -34.09 -35.83
C GLN A 222 20.66 -34.28 -34.32
N GLU A 223 21.64 -33.82 -33.54
CA GLU A 223 21.54 -33.77 -32.09
C GLU A 223 20.99 -32.41 -31.63
N ARG A 224 20.12 -32.41 -30.62
CA ARG A 224 19.65 -31.18 -29.99
C ARG A 224 20.83 -30.41 -29.39
N ILE A 225 20.96 -29.11 -29.69
CA ILE A 225 22.04 -28.26 -29.16
C ILE A 225 21.60 -27.62 -27.84
N TYR A 226 22.50 -27.60 -26.86
CA TYR A 226 22.28 -26.97 -25.57
C TYR A 226 23.33 -25.88 -25.37
N TYR A 227 22.88 -24.69 -24.99
CA TYR A 227 23.72 -23.54 -24.69
C TYR A 227 23.82 -23.34 -23.19
N ARG A 228 24.99 -22.86 -22.75
CA ARG A 228 25.25 -22.40 -21.39
C ARG A 228 25.35 -20.88 -21.42
N ILE A 229 24.50 -20.21 -20.66
CA ILE A 229 24.44 -18.76 -20.57
C ILE A 229 24.74 -18.36 -19.11
N PRO A 230 25.88 -17.69 -18.84
CA PRO A 230 26.18 -17.20 -17.50
C PRO A 230 25.14 -16.22 -16.97
N VAL A 231 24.68 -16.42 -15.73
CA VAL A 231 23.82 -15.46 -15.01
C VAL A 231 24.69 -14.61 -14.10
N ASP A 232 25.52 -15.26 -13.30
CA ASP A 232 26.53 -14.64 -12.44
C ASP A 232 27.80 -15.52 -12.39
N LYS A 233 28.64 -15.34 -11.36
CA LYS A 233 29.87 -16.15 -11.19
C LYS A 233 29.58 -17.61 -10.83
N GLN A 234 28.50 -17.87 -10.09
CA GLN A 234 28.15 -19.18 -9.54
C GLN A 234 27.04 -19.90 -10.32
N HIS A 235 26.28 -19.21 -11.17
CA HIS A 235 25.07 -19.73 -11.79
C HIS A 235 25.04 -19.56 -13.31
N VAL A 236 24.46 -20.55 -13.98
CA VAL A 236 24.24 -20.55 -15.43
C VAL A 236 22.86 -21.07 -15.78
N LEU A 237 22.31 -20.52 -16.85
CA LEU A 237 21.18 -21.08 -17.57
C LEU A 237 21.67 -22.12 -18.59
N ILE A 238 20.94 -23.22 -18.68
CA ILE A 238 21.02 -24.17 -19.78
C ILE A 238 19.81 -23.91 -20.68
N GLN A 239 20.08 -23.62 -21.95
CA GLN A 239 19.06 -23.26 -22.94
C GLN A 239 19.06 -24.25 -24.10
N THR A 240 17.87 -24.62 -24.58
CA THR A 240 17.72 -25.32 -25.87
C THR A 240 16.45 -24.88 -26.57
N GLU A 241 16.44 -24.92 -27.91
CA GLU A 241 15.24 -24.64 -28.72
C GLU A 241 14.13 -25.66 -28.41
N CYS A 242 12.87 -25.22 -28.42
CA CYS A 242 11.70 -26.08 -28.17
C CYS A 242 10.76 -26.10 -29.37
N PHE A 243 10.04 -25.01 -29.67
CA PHE A 243 9.03 -24.99 -30.73
C PHE A 243 9.58 -24.52 -32.08
N ASP A 244 10.26 -23.37 -32.03
CA ASP A 244 10.99 -22.73 -33.12
C ASP A 244 12.19 -21.98 -32.50
N SER A 245 12.97 -21.25 -33.30
CA SER A 245 14.15 -20.52 -32.81
C SER A 245 13.84 -19.38 -31.83
N SER A 246 12.56 -19.01 -31.64
CA SER A 246 12.12 -17.93 -30.74
C SER A 246 11.61 -18.43 -29.39
N ARG A 247 11.45 -19.76 -29.21
CA ARG A 247 10.91 -20.33 -27.95
C ARG A 247 11.79 -21.46 -27.44
N THR A 248 12.26 -21.31 -26.21
CA THR A 248 13.33 -22.14 -25.63
C THR A 248 12.95 -22.72 -24.27
N ILE A 249 13.62 -23.80 -23.89
CA ILE A 249 13.58 -24.35 -22.54
C ILE A 249 14.75 -23.78 -21.76
N LEU A 250 14.48 -23.33 -20.53
CA LEU A 250 15.49 -22.80 -19.62
C LEU A 250 15.54 -23.61 -18.32
N TRP A 251 16.73 -24.09 -17.98
CA TRP A 251 17.05 -24.65 -16.67
C TRP A 251 18.12 -23.81 -15.97
N LEU A 252 18.02 -23.68 -14.65
CA LEU A 252 19.06 -23.09 -13.81
C LEU A 252 19.94 -24.17 -13.17
N THR A 253 21.25 -23.95 -13.16
CA THR A 253 22.21 -24.77 -12.40
C THR A 253 23.42 -23.94 -11.98
N ASN A 254 24.31 -24.51 -11.16
CA ASN A 254 25.59 -23.88 -10.86
C ASN A 254 26.59 -23.97 -12.03
N THR A 255 27.57 -23.07 -12.04
CA THR A 255 28.62 -22.91 -13.05
C THR A 255 29.37 -24.20 -13.35
N GLU A 256 29.59 -25.05 -12.35
CA GLU A 256 30.35 -26.30 -12.40
C GLU A 256 29.52 -27.49 -12.94
N LEU A 257 28.20 -27.31 -13.11
CA LEU A 257 27.25 -28.34 -13.55
C LEU A 257 27.22 -29.56 -12.61
N THR A 258 27.22 -29.30 -11.30
CA THR A 258 27.17 -30.34 -10.26
C THR A 258 25.86 -30.33 -9.47
N ALA A 259 25.17 -29.19 -9.41
CA ALA A 259 23.81 -29.08 -8.92
C ALA A 259 22.83 -29.66 -9.95
N LEU A 260 21.71 -30.20 -9.46
CA LEU A 260 20.63 -30.68 -10.31
C LEU A 260 20.00 -29.49 -11.06
N PRO A 261 19.97 -29.49 -12.41
CA PRO A 261 19.31 -28.43 -13.17
C PRO A 261 17.83 -28.32 -12.82
N LYS A 262 17.38 -27.13 -12.44
CA LYS A 262 15.98 -26.82 -12.11
C LYS A 262 15.30 -26.19 -13.33
N LEU A 263 14.24 -26.81 -13.83
CA LEU A 263 13.44 -26.23 -14.91
C LEU A 263 12.80 -24.93 -14.43
N ILE A 264 12.98 -23.85 -15.19
CA ILE A 264 12.29 -22.58 -14.98
C ILE A 264 11.03 -22.56 -15.83
N THR A 265 11.19 -22.74 -17.14
CA THR A 265 10.10 -22.79 -18.12
C THR A 265 10.54 -23.56 -19.35
N SER A 266 9.58 -24.20 -20.04
CA SER A 266 9.79 -24.85 -21.34
C SER A 266 9.34 -24.00 -22.52
N ASP A 267 8.96 -22.74 -22.29
CA ASP A 267 8.40 -21.83 -23.30
C ASP A 267 8.92 -20.38 -23.12
N ALA A 268 10.20 -20.23 -22.79
CA ALA A 268 10.83 -18.92 -22.68
C ALA A 268 10.92 -18.26 -24.06
N SER A 269 10.39 -17.04 -24.15
CA SER A 269 10.45 -16.18 -25.33
C SER A 269 11.70 -15.29 -25.32
N GLU A 270 12.16 -14.88 -24.14
CA GLU A 270 13.37 -14.07 -23.99
C GLU A 270 14.11 -14.36 -22.67
N TYR A 271 15.41 -14.07 -22.68
CA TYR A 271 16.21 -13.88 -21.48
C TYR A 271 17.13 -12.66 -21.69
N GLU A 272 17.01 -11.65 -20.84
CA GLU A 272 17.84 -10.45 -20.89
C GLU A 272 18.08 -9.91 -19.47
N ASN A 273 19.34 -9.61 -19.14
CA ASN A 273 19.74 -8.91 -17.90
C ASN A 273 19.08 -9.44 -16.61
N GLY A 274 18.97 -10.77 -16.47
CA GLY A 274 18.40 -11.38 -15.28
C GLY A 274 16.87 -11.47 -15.28
N GLU A 275 16.22 -11.15 -16.38
CA GLU A 275 14.78 -11.36 -16.60
C GLU A 275 14.55 -12.45 -17.65
N ILE A 276 13.55 -13.29 -17.41
CA ILE A 276 13.03 -14.26 -18.38
C ILE A 276 11.58 -13.87 -18.64
N ALA A 277 11.17 -13.83 -19.91
CA ALA A 277 9.76 -13.67 -20.25
C ALA A 277 9.24 -14.83 -21.10
N ARG A 278 7.98 -15.15 -20.87
CA ARG A 278 7.14 -16.00 -21.70
C ARG A 278 5.97 -15.15 -22.18
N PHE A 279 5.82 -14.99 -23.48
CA PHE A 279 4.71 -14.23 -24.07
C PHE A 279 3.55 -15.12 -24.55
N SER A 280 3.73 -16.44 -24.57
CA SER A 280 2.63 -17.38 -24.81
C SER A 280 1.73 -17.46 -23.57
N GLY A 281 0.42 -17.34 -23.74
CA GLY A 281 -0.53 -17.25 -22.63
C GLY A 281 -0.44 -18.41 -21.62
N PRO A 282 -0.53 -18.14 -20.29
CA PRO A 282 -0.47 -16.81 -19.68
C PRO A 282 0.92 -16.17 -19.85
N VAL A 283 0.96 -14.84 -19.99
CA VAL A 283 2.22 -14.11 -19.99
C VAL A 283 2.83 -14.22 -18.61
N GLN A 284 4.09 -14.65 -18.55
CA GLN A 284 4.81 -14.84 -17.31
C GLN A 284 6.18 -14.18 -17.40
N ARG A 285 6.60 -13.54 -16.31
CA ARG A 285 7.93 -12.96 -16.17
C ARG A 285 8.60 -13.49 -14.93
N TRP A 286 9.88 -13.80 -15.01
CA TRP A 286 10.71 -14.17 -13.87
C TRP A 286 11.90 -13.24 -13.77
N VAL A 287 12.36 -12.99 -12.54
CA VAL A 287 13.55 -12.18 -12.27
C VAL A 287 14.53 -12.93 -11.38
N TRP A 288 15.82 -12.61 -11.56
CA TRP A 288 16.92 -13.21 -10.81
C TRP A 288 17.03 -12.63 -9.39
N GLU A 289 16.82 -13.47 -8.38
CA GLU A 289 16.93 -13.09 -6.95
C GLU A 289 18.28 -13.50 -6.31
N GLY A 290 19.24 -14.02 -7.10
CA GLY A 290 20.57 -14.44 -6.63
C GLY A 290 20.78 -15.94 -6.49
N ASN A 291 19.71 -16.72 -6.33
CA ASN A 291 19.77 -18.18 -6.27
C ASN A 291 18.73 -18.86 -7.18
N ASN A 292 17.72 -18.13 -7.64
CA ASN A 292 16.63 -18.65 -8.45
C ASN A 292 16.08 -17.56 -9.39
N PHE A 293 15.38 -17.98 -10.43
CA PHE A 293 14.45 -17.13 -11.16
C PHE A 293 13.06 -17.27 -10.52
N THR A 294 12.56 -16.18 -9.94
CA THR A 294 11.29 -16.16 -9.20
C THR A 294 10.24 -15.47 -10.05
N LEU A 295 9.02 -16.03 -10.06
CA LEU A 295 7.90 -15.48 -10.81
C LEU A 295 7.63 -14.07 -10.28
N ARG A 296 7.69 -13.11 -11.19
CA ARG A 296 7.47 -11.69 -10.94
C ARG A 296 6.01 -11.33 -11.21
N ASP A 297 5.54 -11.65 -12.41
CA ASP A 297 4.21 -11.32 -12.89
C ASP A 297 3.61 -12.49 -13.66
N GLU A 298 2.31 -12.71 -13.49
CA GLU A 298 1.50 -13.58 -14.35
C GLU A 298 0.20 -12.89 -14.71
N TYR A 299 -0.11 -12.83 -16.01
CA TYR A 299 -1.34 -12.21 -16.49
C TYR A 299 -1.81 -12.75 -17.85
N HIS A 300 -3.07 -12.51 -18.14
CA HIS A 300 -3.64 -12.64 -19.48
C HIS A 300 -3.83 -11.26 -20.11
N SER A 301 -3.71 -11.19 -21.43
CA SER A 301 -4.05 -9.99 -22.20
C SER A 301 -5.51 -10.05 -22.63
N GLY A 302 -6.35 -9.19 -22.06
CA GLY A 302 -7.77 -9.09 -22.39
C GLY A 302 -8.02 -8.21 -23.63
N GLY A 303 -9.06 -8.53 -24.41
CA GLY A 303 -9.49 -7.73 -25.56
C GLY A 303 -8.45 -7.65 -26.69
N GLN A 304 -7.96 -8.81 -27.15
CA GLN A 304 -7.07 -8.92 -28.31
C GLN A 304 -7.82 -8.79 -29.65
N GLY A 305 -7.07 -8.60 -30.74
CA GLY A 305 -7.62 -8.54 -32.11
C GLY A 305 -7.90 -7.11 -32.56
N ASN A 306 -9.12 -6.83 -32.99
CA ASN A 306 -9.52 -5.51 -33.49
C ASN A 306 -9.46 -4.40 -32.42
N LEU A 307 -9.60 -4.75 -31.14
CA LEU A 307 -9.43 -3.81 -30.04
C LEU A 307 -7.97 -3.39 -29.90
N SER A 308 -7.06 -4.37 -29.85
CA SER A 308 -5.61 -4.16 -29.76
C SER A 308 -4.86 -5.43 -30.15
N VAL A 309 -3.76 -5.31 -30.90
CA VAL A 309 -2.91 -6.45 -31.31
C VAL A 309 -2.34 -7.21 -30.10
N GLY A 310 -1.96 -6.49 -29.03
CA GLY A 310 -1.40 -7.07 -27.80
C GLY A 310 -2.42 -7.31 -26.68
N GLY A 311 -3.69 -7.00 -26.93
CA GLY A 311 -4.70 -6.84 -25.89
C GLY A 311 -4.79 -5.39 -25.40
N VAL A 312 -5.96 -5.00 -24.95
CA VAL A 312 -6.23 -3.65 -24.41
C VAL A 312 -6.12 -3.63 -22.89
N TRP A 313 -6.31 -4.77 -22.23
CA TRP A 313 -6.22 -4.89 -20.78
C TRP A 313 -5.16 -5.90 -20.36
N THR A 314 -4.45 -5.59 -19.28
CA THR A 314 -3.65 -6.55 -18.52
C THR A 314 -4.52 -7.10 -17.39
N LEU A 315 -4.72 -8.42 -17.35
CA LEU A 315 -5.55 -9.11 -16.37
C LEU A 315 -4.69 -10.04 -15.50
N PRO A 316 -4.11 -9.54 -14.39
CA PRO A 316 -3.16 -10.30 -13.58
C PRO A 316 -3.82 -11.33 -12.68
N THR A 317 -3.15 -12.47 -12.54
CA THR A 317 -3.42 -13.51 -11.54
C THR A 317 -2.31 -13.56 -10.49
N PHE A 318 -1.14 -13.00 -10.79
CA PHE A 318 -0.04 -12.83 -9.85
C PHE A 318 0.72 -11.53 -10.13
N VAL A 319 0.99 -10.78 -9.07
CA VAL A 319 1.81 -9.56 -9.07
C VAL A 319 2.81 -9.61 -7.91
N SER A 320 3.96 -8.96 -8.12
CA SER A 320 4.98 -8.77 -7.10
C SER A 320 5.57 -7.36 -7.19
N SER A 321 6.18 -6.91 -6.09
CA SER A 321 7.01 -5.71 -6.07
C SER A 321 8.47 -6.11 -6.28
N VAL A 322 9.20 -5.36 -7.10
CA VAL A 322 10.61 -5.67 -7.41
C VAL A 322 11.51 -4.52 -6.99
N ARG A 323 12.59 -4.85 -6.30
CA ARG A 323 13.63 -3.89 -5.88
C ARG A 323 15.01 -4.43 -6.24
N SER A 324 15.92 -3.57 -6.68
CA SER A 324 17.32 -3.99 -6.81
C SER A 324 17.98 -4.08 -5.43
N GLN A 325 18.93 -5.01 -5.25
CA GLN A 325 19.74 -5.05 -4.03
C GLN A 325 20.44 -3.71 -3.76
N SER A 326 20.88 -3.03 -4.82
CA SER A 326 21.51 -1.70 -4.73
C SER A 326 20.57 -0.66 -4.12
N ASP A 327 19.28 -0.69 -4.49
CA ASP A 327 18.29 0.25 -3.93
C ASP A 327 18.05 -0.02 -2.45
N VAL A 328 17.92 -1.28 -2.08
CA VAL A 328 17.73 -1.71 -0.67
C VAL A 328 18.95 -1.34 0.17
N ASP A 329 20.16 -1.55 -0.35
CA ASP A 329 21.40 -1.17 0.33
C ASP A 329 21.51 0.35 0.52
N THR A 330 21.05 1.11 -0.48
CA THR A 330 21.01 2.59 -0.40
C THR A 330 20.06 3.06 0.70
N ASP A 331 18.86 2.49 0.78
CA ASP A 331 17.88 2.79 1.84
C ASP A 331 18.40 2.40 3.22
N ASN A 332 19.01 1.21 3.35
CA ASN A 332 19.62 0.78 4.60
C ASN A 332 20.77 1.69 5.04
N THR A 333 21.51 2.24 4.08
CA THR A 333 22.57 3.21 4.38
C THR A 333 21.98 4.55 4.81
N ALA A 334 20.92 5.03 4.16
CA ALA A 334 20.18 6.24 4.57
C ALA A 334 19.58 6.09 5.98
N LEU A 335 18.99 4.93 6.29
CA LEU A 335 18.45 4.59 7.60
C LEU A 335 19.51 4.66 8.70
N LYS A 336 20.70 4.08 8.45
CA LYS A 336 21.84 4.16 9.38
C LYS A 336 22.32 5.60 9.59
N THR A 337 22.33 6.41 8.52
CA THR A 337 22.67 7.84 8.59
C THR A 337 21.66 8.61 9.46
N LEU A 338 20.36 8.44 9.21
CA LEU A 338 19.30 9.08 9.99
C LEU A 338 19.36 8.68 11.46
N ARG A 339 19.50 7.38 11.75
CA ARG A 339 19.64 6.88 13.13
C ARG A 339 20.81 7.53 13.85
N SER A 340 21.99 7.57 13.21
CA SER A 340 23.19 8.20 13.77
C SER A 340 22.97 9.68 14.09
N ALA A 341 22.22 10.40 13.24
CA ALA A 341 21.87 11.79 13.49
C ALA A 341 20.92 11.96 14.70
N VAL A 342 19.92 11.08 14.84
CA VAL A 342 19.02 11.07 16.01
C VAL A 342 19.80 10.77 17.31
N GLU A 343 20.67 9.77 17.31
CA GLU A 343 21.53 9.42 18.45
C GLU A 343 22.48 10.57 18.83
N THR A 344 22.95 11.33 17.85
CA THR A 344 23.82 12.50 18.08
C THR A 344 23.04 13.66 18.68
N MET A 345 21.82 13.91 18.19
CA MET A 345 20.91 14.93 18.73
C MET A 345 20.52 14.61 20.17
N GLN A 346 20.21 13.34 20.47
CA GLN A 346 19.89 12.87 21.82
C GLN A 346 21.02 13.15 22.82
N LYS A 347 22.28 13.02 22.41
CA LYS A 347 23.45 13.27 23.30
C LYS A 347 23.73 14.74 23.55
N SER A 348 23.29 15.63 22.65
CA SER A 348 23.70 17.04 22.63
C SER A 348 22.60 18.00 23.08
N ALA A 349 21.33 17.59 23.04
CA ALA A 349 20.20 18.41 23.44
C ALA A 349 19.62 17.94 24.78
N LEU A 350 19.23 18.89 25.65
CA LEU A 350 18.54 18.58 26.89
C LEU A 350 17.16 17.95 26.63
N ASN A 351 16.52 18.33 25.51
CA ASN A 351 15.26 17.81 25.01
C ASN A 351 15.43 17.44 23.52
N LEU A 352 15.03 16.23 23.13
CA LEU A 352 15.14 15.77 21.74
C LEU A 352 14.06 16.43 20.87
N GLU A 353 14.43 17.45 20.11
CA GLU A 353 13.51 18.15 19.20
C GLU A 353 13.65 17.61 17.77
N LEU A 354 12.98 16.48 17.50
CA LEU A 354 13.12 15.75 16.23
C LEU A 354 12.73 16.56 14.99
N SER A 355 11.89 17.60 15.11
CA SER A 355 11.56 18.49 14.00
C SER A 355 12.79 19.20 13.39
N LYS A 356 13.88 19.32 14.15
CA LYS A 356 15.14 19.92 13.66
C LYS A 356 16.01 18.93 12.89
N ILE A 357 15.72 17.63 12.91
CA ILE A 357 16.60 16.60 12.31
C ILE A 357 16.70 16.78 10.79
N ALA A 358 15.60 17.18 10.14
CA ALA A 358 15.54 17.38 8.70
C ALA A 358 16.51 18.45 8.18
N SER A 359 16.84 19.45 9.02
CA SER A 359 17.80 20.51 8.67
C SER A 359 19.24 19.99 8.44
N GLN A 360 19.55 18.79 8.95
CA GLN A 360 20.84 18.13 8.70
C GLN A 360 20.91 17.47 7.31
N PHE A 361 19.77 17.32 6.64
CA PHE A 361 19.63 16.64 5.36
C PHE A 361 18.93 17.55 4.33
N PRO A 362 19.48 18.74 4.05
CA PRO A 362 18.81 19.71 3.20
C PRO A 362 18.51 19.09 1.84
N LEU A 363 17.31 19.35 1.34
CA LEU A 363 16.98 19.05 -0.05
C LEU A 363 17.85 19.92 -0.96
N THR A 364 18.40 19.32 -2.01
CA THR A 364 19.25 19.99 -2.98
C THR A 364 18.77 19.68 -4.40
N GLY A 365 19.04 20.60 -5.33
CA GLY A 365 18.59 20.55 -6.71
C GLY A 365 17.87 21.83 -7.14
N GLN A 366 17.34 21.85 -8.35
CA GLN A 366 16.45 22.92 -8.80
C GLN A 366 15.03 22.63 -8.30
N ILE A 367 14.54 23.49 -7.40
CA ILE A 367 13.23 23.35 -6.76
C ILE A 367 12.41 24.58 -7.14
N THR A 368 11.20 24.36 -7.67
CA THR A 368 10.28 25.46 -7.98
C THR A 368 8.92 25.15 -7.39
N ASP A 369 8.50 25.96 -6.41
CA ASP A 369 7.18 25.91 -5.80
C ASP A 369 6.20 26.84 -6.54
N PHE A 370 4.97 26.38 -6.74
CA PHE A 370 3.89 27.19 -7.28
C PHE A 370 2.52 26.71 -6.78
N ARG A 371 1.54 27.59 -6.78
CA ARG A 371 0.16 27.30 -6.33
C ARG A 371 -0.81 27.52 -7.48
N ILE A 372 -1.77 26.61 -7.63
CA ILE A 372 -2.88 26.74 -8.59
C ILE A 372 -4.19 26.71 -7.83
N SER A 373 -5.11 27.61 -8.19
CA SER A 373 -6.46 27.65 -7.62
C SER A 373 -7.43 26.85 -8.47
N TYR A 374 -8.19 25.96 -7.83
CA TYR A 374 -9.18 25.04 -8.40
C TYR A 374 -10.60 25.36 -7.89
N ALA A 375 -10.93 26.64 -7.70
CA ALA A 375 -12.31 27.03 -7.38
C ALA A 375 -13.28 26.48 -8.46
N GLU A 376 -14.54 26.22 -8.11
CA GLU A 376 -15.55 25.58 -9.00
C GLU A 376 -15.71 26.23 -10.39
N ASP A 377 -15.29 27.49 -10.56
CA ASP A 377 -15.32 28.25 -11.80
C ASP A 377 -13.92 28.57 -12.41
N SER A 378 -12.83 28.00 -11.89
CA SER A 378 -11.48 28.35 -12.36
C SER A 378 -11.07 27.56 -13.60
N THR A 379 -10.70 28.27 -14.66
CA THR A 379 -10.08 27.66 -15.84
C THR A 379 -8.65 27.20 -15.51
N LYS A 380 -8.24 26.03 -16.01
CA LYS A 380 -6.83 25.59 -15.93
C LYS A 380 -5.89 26.75 -16.30
N PRO A 381 -4.82 27.02 -15.55
CA PRO A 381 -3.93 28.13 -15.85
C PRO A 381 -3.36 27.97 -17.26
N THR A 382 -3.40 29.03 -18.07
CA THR A 382 -2.88 29.02 -19.43
C THR A 382 -1.43 29.53 -19.52
N ALA A 383 -0.94 30.20 -18.48
CA ALA A 383 0.40 30.76 -18.42
C ALA A 383 1.23 30.13 -17.30
N LYS A 384 2.55 30.10 -17.52
CA LYS A 384 3.52 29.57 -16.55
C LYS A 384 3.48 30.39 -15.25
N PRO A 385 3.31 29.75 -14.07
CA PRO A 385 3.23 30.45 -12.80
C PRO A 385 4.59 30.95 -12.31
N SER A 386 5.70 30.42 -12.83
CA SER A 386 7.06 30.84 -12.52
C SER A 386 7.95 30.80 -13.77
N PRO A 387 8.90 31.75 -13.93
CA PRO A 387 9.88 31.74 -15.01
C PRO A 387 10.90 30.60 -14.89
N GLU A 388 11.03 29.98 -13.71
CA GLU A 388 11.91 28.82 -13.49
C GLU A 388 11.34 27.52 -14.06
N ILE A 389 10.07 27.53 -14.49
CA ILE A 389 9.43 26.42 -15.17
C ILE A 389 9.73 26.55 -16.67
N SER A 390 10.39 25.52 -17.22
CA SER A 390 10.66 25.46 -18.66
C SER A 390 9.38 25.30 -19.47
N ASP A 391 9.44 25.61 -20.77
CA ASP A 391 8.28 25.42 -21.65
C ASP A 391 7.88 23.95 -21.78
N ASP A 392 8.86 23.04 -21.75
CA ASP A 392 8.64 21.60 -21.78
C ASP A 392 7.88 21.11 -20.53
N GLU A 393 8.34 21.49 -19.34
CA GLU A 393 7.69 21.12 -18.08
C GLU A 393 6.27 21.69 -17.99
N TRP A 394 6.07 22.93 -18.44
CA TRP A 394 4.75 23.52 -18.47
C TRP A 394 3.80 22.82 -19.45
N GLN A 395 4.31 22.42 -20.62
CA GLN A 395 3.53 21.62 -21.55
C GLN A 395 3.17 20.26 -20.97
N ALA A 396 4.09 19.62 -20.26
CA ALA A 396 3.82 18.35 -19.58
C ALA A 396 2.77 18.50 -18.49
N PHE A 397 2.88 19.54 -17.66
CA PHE A 397 1.90 19.86 -16.63
C PHE A 397 0.52 20.10 -17.26
N SER A 398 0.45 20.94 -18.29
CA SER A 398 -0.80 21.30 -18.98
C SER A 398 -1.50 20.12 -19.66
N ARG A 399 -0.71 19.13 -20.13
CA ARG A 399 -1.23 17.90 -20.75
C ARG A 399 -1.63 16.84 -19.74
N THR A 400 -1.17 16.95 -18.50
CA THR A 400 -1.52 16.00 -17.45
C THR A 400 -2.95 16.27 -16.99
N THR A 401 -3.73 15.19 -16.86
CA THR A 401 -5.08 15.25 -16.31
C THR A 401 -5.06 14.47 -15.01
N PHE A 402 -5.31 15.15 -13.90
CA PHE A 402 -5.45 14.56 -12.58
C PHE A 402 -6.67 15.17 -11.89
N SER A 403 -7.34 14.36 -11.09
CA SER A 403 -8.36 14.80 -10.13
C SER A 403 -7.68 15.11 -8.81
N ILE A 404 -7.93 16.28 -8.24
CA ILE A 404 -7.40 16.67 -6.94
C ILE A 404 -8.53 17.31 -6.15
N ASP A 405 -8.80 16.77 -4.96
CA ASP A 405 -9.73 17.34 -4.02
C ASP A 405 -9.04 18.44 -3.22
N SER A 406 -9.70 19.59 -3.08
CA SER A 406 -9.17 20.72 -2.31
C SER A 406 -10.30 21.51 -1.67
N GLU A 407 -10.42 21.42 -0.34
CA GLU A 407 -11.45 22.16 0.40
C GLU A 407 -11.20 23.68 0.45
N ASN A 408 -9.94 24.11 0.34
CA ASN A 408 -9.58 25.53 0.37
C ASN A 408 -9.42 26.16 -1.02
N GLY A 409 -9.75 25.41 -2.08
CA GLY A 409 -9.75 25.88 -3.47
C GLY A 409 -8.37 26.15 -4.06
N GLY A 410 -7.28 25.68 -3.45
CA GLY A 410 -5.97 25.75 -4.09
C GLY A 410 -4.96 24.71 -3.61
N VAL A 411 -4.17 24.24 -4.57
CA VAL A 411 -3.24 23.13 -4.43
C VAL A 411 -1.83 23.64 -4.63
N ASN A 412 -0.90 23.17 -3.79
CA ASN A 412 0.51 23.52 -3.88
C ASN A 412 1.25 22.43 -4.66
N PHE A 413 2.10 22.87 -5.58
CA PHE A 413 2.93 22.00 -6.41
C PHE A 413 4.40 22.35 -6.22
N THR A 414 5.26 21.34 -6.28
CA THR A 414 6.71 21.51 -6.28
C THR A 414 7.30 20.70 -7.43
N LEU A 415 8.11 21.35 -8.27
CA LEU A 415 8.92 20.68 -9.30
C LEU A 415 10.33 20.42 -8.78
N ILE A 416 10.73 19.15 -8.75
CA ILE A 416 12.06 18.69 -8.33
C ILE A 416 12.36 17.31 -8.93
N ASP A 417 13.62 17.06 -9.29
CA ASP A 417 14.08 15.72 -9.69
C ASP A 417 14.17 14.80 -8.45
N LEU A 418 13.25 13.83 -8.36
CA LEU A 418 13.11 12.95 -7.20
C LEU A 418 13.91 11.65 -7.34
N ASP A 419 14.22 11.22 -8.56
CA ASP A 419 14.89 9.93 -8.83
C ASP A 419 16.28 10.04 -9.47
N ASP A 420 16.76 11.27 -9.67
CA ASP A 420 18.04 11.65 -10.26
C ASP A 420 18.15 11.29 -11.76
N ASP A 421 17.03 11.28 -12.49
CA ASP A 421 17.01 11.01 -13.94
C ASP A 421 17.27 12.27 -14.82
N GLY A 422 17.40 13.44 -14.18
CA GLY A 422 17.64 14.72 -14.82
C GLY A 422 16.38 15.45 -15.27
N LYS A 423 15.19 14.88 -15.05
CA LYS A 423 13.90 15.52 -15.27
C LYS A 423 13.24 15.83 -13.91
N ARG A 424 12.61 17.00 -13.79
CA ARG A 424 11.89 17.34 -12.56
C ARG A 424 10.52 16.69 -12.54
N ASP A 425 10.27 15.95 -11.48
CA ASP A 425 9.01 15.34 -11.09
C ASP A 425 8.11 16.34 -10.35
N LEU A 426 6.86 15.95 -10.13
CA LEU A 426 5.83 16.80 -9.51
C LEU A 426 5.42 16.25 -8.15
N ILE A 427 5.62 17.05 -7.10
CA ILE A 427 4.99 16.84 -5.79
C ILE A 427 3.70 17.65 -5.76
N ILE A 428 2.64 17.06 -5.20
CA ILE A 428 1.32 17.67 -5.05
C ILE A 428 0.97 17.65 -3.57
N ASN A 429 0.69 18.82 -2.99
CA ASN A 429 0.21 18.93 -1.62
C ASN A 429 -1.19 19.57 -1.65
N SER A 430 -2.20 18.80 -1.24
CA SER A 430 -3.58 19.27 -1.18
C SER A 430 -4.18 19.12 0.21
N TYR A 431 -4.89 20.16 0.63
CA TYR A 431 -5.73 20.12 1.83
C TYR A 431 -7.12 19.63 1.43
N VAL A 432 -7.48 18.43 1.88
CA VAL A 432 -8.76 17.77 1.58
C VAL A 432 -9.75 17.95 2.73
N GLY A 433 -9.28 18.13 3.97
CA GLY A 433 -10.11 18.50 5.11
C GLY A 433 -10.80 17.34 5.83
N GLY A 434 -12.12 17.42 6.03
CA GLY A 434 -12.86 16.48 6.89
C GLY A 434 -12.63 16.66 8.41
N THR A 435 -13.10 15.70 9.23
CA THR A 435 -13.04 15.79 10.70
C THR A 435 -11.61 15.87 11.23
N GLY A 436 -10.66 15.21 10.56
CA GLY A 436 -9.22 15.24 10.84
C GLY A 436 -8.46 16.44 10.23
N LEU A 437 -9.08 17.28 9.40
CA LEU A 437 -8.39 18.37 8.69
C LEU A 437 -7.18 17.85 7.88
N PHE A 438 -7.39 16.80 7.07
CA PHE A 438 -6.31 16.09 6.40
C PHE A 438 -5.66 16.89 5.28
N SER A 439 -4.34 16.73 5.16
CA SER A 439 -3.57 17.09 3.99
C SER A 439 -2.95 15.83 3.38
N TYR A 440 -2.97 15.73 2.06
CA TYR A 440 -2.39 14.61 1.33
C TYR A 440 -1.25 15.09 0.44
N THR A 441 -0.19 14.27 0.40
CA THR A 441 0.98 14.49 -0.43
C THR A 441 1.06 13.40 -1.49
N GLY A 442 0.95 13.77 -2.76
CA GLY A 442 1.11 12.89 -3.91
C GLY A 442 2.42 13.18 -4.67
N VAL A 443 2.95 12.16 -5.37
CA VAL A 443 4.11 12.31 -6.26
C VAL A 443 3.83 11.71 -7.63
N LEU A 444 4.11 12.49 -8.68
CA LEU A 444 4.00 12.05 -10.07
C LEU A 444 5.35 12.13 -10.76
N LYS A 445 5.72 11.02 -11.42
CA LYS A 445 6.96 10.93 -12.19
C LYS A 445 6.83 11.63 -13.52
N ARG A 446 7.90 12.31 -13.94
CA ARG A 446 7.97 13.00 -15.23
C ARG A 446 8.26 12.00 -16.35
N GLY A 447 7.26 11.78 -17.21
CA GLY A 447 7.43 11.05 -18.47
C GLY A 447 8.05 11.91 -19.57
N ASP A 448 7.82 11.57 -20.84
CA ASP A 448 8.25 12.43 -21.95
C ASP A 448 7.31 13.60 -22.18
N LYS A 449 5.98 13.38 -22.08
CA LYS A 449 4.96 14.38 -22.45
C LYS A 449 4.02 14.79 -21.34
N ALA A 450 4.01 14.09 -20.21
CA ALA A 450 3.10 14.30 -19.09
C ALA A 450 3.74 13.78 -17.79
N PHE A 451 3.06 14.00 -16.68
CA PHE A 451 3.34 13.38 -15.39
C PHE A 451 2.41 12.18 -15.18
N PHE A 452 2.86 11.16 -14.45
CA PHE A 452 2.05 9.97 -14.16
C PHE A 452 2.35 9.42 -12.77
N ALA A 453 1.36 8.80 -12.15
CA ALA A 453 1.55 8.12 -10.87
C ALA A 453 2.31 6.80 -11.11
N VAL A 454 3.33 6.53 -10.31
CA VAL A 454 4.06 5.26 -10.35
C VAL A 454 3.40 4.31 -9.36
N ASN A 455 3.01 3.13 -9.83
CA ASN A 455 2.26 2.13 -9.05
C ASN A 455 0.88 2.63 -8.56
N GLY A 456 0.24 3.55 -9.31
CA GLY A 456 -1.07 4.07 -8.94
C GLY A 456 -2.03 2.92 -8.69
N LYS A 457 -2.54 2.82 -7.46
CA LYS A 457 -3.60 1.87 -7.16
C LYS A 457 -4.85 2.38 -7.88
N PRO A 458 -5.77 1.50 -8.29
CA PRO A 458 -7.08 1.92 -8.78
C PRO A 458 -7.72 2.94 -7.82
N ASP A 459 -7.50 2.73 -6.52
CA ASP A 459 -8.01 3.50 -5.40
C ASP A 459 -7.28 4.85 -5.15
N ASP A 460 -6.28 5.25 -5.95
CA ASP A 460 -5.56 6.52 -5.76
C ASP A 460 -6.49 7.75 -5.82
N ASP A 461 -7.59 7.65 -6.56
CA ASP A 461 -8.61 8.71 -6.65
C ASP A 461 -9.44 8.85 -5.35
N ASP A 462 -9.46 7.85 -4.44
CA ASP A 462 -10.19 7.92 -3.16
C ASP A 462 -9.46 8.78 -2.11
N PHE A 463 -8.17 9.08 -2.30
CA PHE A 463 -7.35 9.91 -1.38
C PHE A 463 -7.31 11.39 -1.77
N GLY A 464 -8.00 11.79 -2.84
CA GLY A 464 -8.08 13.19 -3.27
C GLY A 464 -6.80 13.78 -3.86
N VAL A 465 -5.73 13.00 -4.04
CA VAL A 465 -4.52 13.38 -4.80
C VAL A 465 -3.96 12.19 -5.57
N PRO A 466 -3.51 12.36 -6.83
CA PRO A 466 -2.93 11.26 -7.60
C PRO A 466 -1.54 10.89 -7.06
N GLY A 467 -1.18 9.60 -7.10
CA GLY A 467 0.13 9.13 -6.63
C GLY A 467 0.35 9.38 -5.14
N ALA A 468 -0.71 9.26 -4.33
CA ALA A 468 -0.69 9.52 -2.90
C ALA A 468 0.44 8.74 -2.20
N LEU A 469 1.34 9.47 -1.52
CA LEU A 469 2.51 8.91 -0.83
C LEU A 469 2.27 8.80 0.67
N PHE A 470 1.69 9.84 1.28
CA PHE A 470 1.32 9.89 2.70
C PHE A 470 0.27 10.99 2.94
N SER A 471 -0.34 10.95 4.13
CA SER A 471 -1.28 11.96 4.62
C SER A 471 -0.87 12.44 6.01
N GLU A 472 -1.24 13.67 6.33
CA GLU A 472 -1.06 14.27 7.65
C GLU A 472 -2.41 14.70 8.23
N ASN A 473 -2.64 14.34 9.49
CA ASN A 473 -3.82 14.75 10.23
C ASN A 473 -3.56 16.10 10.92
N GLY A 474 -4.34 17.12 10.56
CA GLY A 474 -4.20 18.46 11.12
C GLY A 474 -4.81 18.62 12.52
N ARG A 475 -5.60 17.66 12.99
CA ARG A 475 -6.31 17.73 14.26
C ARG A 475 -5.80 16.70 15.27
N GLY A 476 -5.15 17.20 16.32
CA GLY A 476 -4.74 16.38 17.47
C GLY A 476 -3.46 15.60 17.25
N ALA A 477 -3.21 15.10 16.03
CA ALA A 477 -2.04 14.31 15.66
C ALA A 477 -0.70 15.05 15.81
N ASN A 478 0.36 14.29 16.04
CA ASN A 478 1.73 14.78 16.10
C ASN A 478 2.52 14.32 14.89
N GLN A 479 2.23 14.98 13.77
CA GLN A 479 2.78 14.64 12.46
C GLN A 479 3.40 15.88 11.80
N TRP A 480 4.45 15.66 11.04
CA TRP A 480 5.04 16.62 10.14
C TRP A 480 5.87 15.88 9.09
N SER A 481 6.16 16.55 7.98
CA SER A 481 6.99 16.01 6.93
C SER A 481 7.94 17.06 6.38
N GLN A 482 9.08 16.59 5.88
CA GLN A 482 9.99 17.41 5.12
C GLN A 482 10.70 16.57 4.05
N TRP A 483 10.82 17.14 2.85
CA TRP A 483 11.64 16.56 1.80
C TRP A 483 13.13 16.73 2.15
N VAL A 484 13.87 15.63 2.12
CA VAL A 484 15.29 15.58 2.51
C VAL A 484 16.10 14.81 1.48
N ARG A 485 17.41 15.10 1.42
CA ARG A 485 18.36 14.29 0.64
C ARG A 485 19.36 13.61 1.58
N ILE A 486 19.36 12.27 1.60
CA ILE A 486 20.23 11.45 2.44
C ILE A 486 21.03 10.51 1.54
N ASN A 487 22.36 10.56 1.65
CA ASN A 487 23.27 9.75 0.84
C ASN A 487 22.99 9.80 -0.67
N GLY A 488 22.62 10.99 -1.16
CA GLY A 488 22.34 11.24 -2.57
C GLY A 488 20.90 10.94 -3.00
N LYS A 489 20.06 10.30 -2.18
CA LYS A 489 18.66 10.01 -2.54
C LYS A 489 17.65 10.90 -1.83
N VAL A 490 16.56 11.23 -2.52
CA VAL A 490 15.47 12.04 -2.01
C VAL A 490 14.48 11.16 -1.26
N TYR A 491 14.03 11.63 -0.09
CA TYR A 491 13.00 11.00 0.72
C TYR A 491 12.03 12.07 1.21
N ALA A 492 10.75 11.72 1.35
CA ALA A 492 9.90 12.39 2.30
C ALA A 492 10.22 11.82 3.69
N LEU A 493 10.86 12.64 4.53
CA LEU A 493 11.03 12.33 5.94
C LEU A 493 9.73 12.66 6.65
N TRP A 494 8.95 11.63 6.96
CA TRP A 494 7.64 11.76 7.58
C TRP A 494 7.73 11.34 9.05
N TYR A 495 7.23 12.18 9.94
CA TYR A 495 7.22 11.96 11.37
C TYR A 495 5.81 11.61 11.82
N ASN A 496 5.69 10.56 12.64
CA ASN A 496 4.48 10.24 13.35
C ASN A 496 4.78 10.00 14.84
N GLY A 497 4.19 10.81 15.72
CA GLY A 497 4.34 10.73 17.16
C GLY A 497 3.14 10.05 17.83
N LEU A 498 3.42 9.21 18.82
CA LEU A 498 2.49 8.61 19.76
C LEU A 498 2.97 8.91 21.18
N TYR A 499 2.19 8.52 22.19
CA TYR A 499 2.50 8.76 23.59
C TYR A 499 3.92 8.34 23.98
N ASN A 500 4.32 7.10 23.75
CA ASN A 500 5.63 6.55 24.16
C ASN A 500 6.58 6.24 22.99
N GLU A 501 6.19 6.57 21.76
CA GLU A 501 6.91 6.20 20.54
C GLU A 501 6.84 7.34 19.53
N GLU A 502 7.97 7.68 18.91
CA GLU A 502 8.01 8.59 17.77
C GLU A 502 8.73 7.91 16.61
N LYS A 503 8.15 7.94 15.42
CA LYS A 503 8.68 7.27 14.24
C LYS A 503 9.05 8.31 13.18
N LEU A 504 10.24 8.16 12.61
CA LEU A 504 10.74 8.90 11.46
C LEU A 504 10.84 7.94 10.27
N TYR A 505 9.91 8.05 9.34
CA TYR A 505 9.82 7.26 8.12
C TYR A 505 10.63 7.89 7.00
N LEU A 506 11.38 7.08 6.27
CA LEU A 506 12.03 7.48 5.01
C LEU A 506 11.21 6.97 3.84
N LEU A 507 10.30 7.81 3.35
CA LEU A 507 9.43 7.46 2.23
C LEU A 507 10.14 7.79 0.92
N ARG A 508 10.59 6.75 0.20
CA ARG A 508 11.22 6.91 -1.12
C ARG A 508 10.13 7.18 -2.18
N PRO A 509 10.23 8.25 -2.98
CA PRO A 509 9.34 8.49 -4.11
C PRO A 509 9.28 7.30 -5.06
N PHE A 510 8.10 7.05 -5.64
CA PHE A 510 7.87 6.02 -6.66
C PHE A 510 8.13 4.58 -6.20
N SER A 511 8.39 4.37 -4.91
CA SER A 511 8.64 3.04 -4.35
C SER A 511 7.33 2.26 -4.24
N PRO A 512 7.26 1.00 -4.72
CA PRO A 512 6.12 0.10 -4.50
C PRO A 512 6.15 -0.56 -3.12
N ASP A 513 7.02 -0.11 -2.23
CA ASP A 513 7.35 -0.82 -0.99
C ASP A 513 6.27 -0.55 0.06
N GLU A 514 5.65 -1.62 0.53
CA GLU A 514 4.69 -1.53 1.62
C GLU A 514 5.38 -1.28 2.95
N LYS A 515 6.60 -1.82 3.12
CA LYS A 515 7.47 -1.56 4.27
C LYS A 515 8.53 -0.55 3.90
N VAL A 516 8.74 0.44 4.77
CA VAL A 516 9.71 1.51 4.56
C VAL A 516 10.71 1.58 5.71
N PRO A 517 11.91 2.13 5.49
CA PRO A 517 12.88 2.34 6.56
C PRO A 517 12.36 3.33 7.61
N VAL A 518 12.46 2.96 8.89
CA VAL A 518 11.99 3.78 10.01
C VAL A 518 13.03 3.84 11.13
N VAL A 519 13.22 5.03 11.70
CA VAL A 519 13.87 5.20 13.01
C VAL A 519 12.78 5.46 14.07
N ALA A 520 12.64 4.55 15.03
CA ALA A 520 11.71 4.66 16.13
C ALA A 520 12.44 5.06 17.43
N VAL A 521 11.93 6.08 18.10
CA VAL A 521 12.44 6.58 19.39
C VAL A 521 11.40 6.30 20.46
N TYR A 522 11.79 5.54 21.48
CA TYR A 522 10.91 5.14 22.57
C TYR A 522 11.16 5.97 23.82
N TYR A 523 10.10 6.37 24.50
CA TYR A 523 10.15 7.27 25.65
C TYR A 523 9.59 6.64 26.92
N ARG A 524 10.09 7.12 28.06
CA ARG A 524 9.48 6.98 29.37
C ARG A 524 9.36 8.34 30.02
N TYR A 525 8.22 8.61 30.61
CA TYR A 525 7.91 9.83 31.35
C TYR A 525 8.28 9.66 32.82
N GLU A 526 9.04 10.62 33.32
CA GLU A 526 9.25 10.82 34.74
C GLU A 526 8.13 11.69 35.29
N TYR A 527 7.30 11.10 36.14
CA TYR A 527 6.17 11.77 36.81
C TYR A 527 6.49 12.01 38.29
N ASP A 528 6.13 13.20 38.77
CA ASP A 528 6.20 13.58 40.17
C ASP A 528 4.88 14.18 40.69
N MET A 529 4.88 14.71 41.91
CA MET A 529 3.67 15.24 42.56
C MET A 529 3.12 16.51 41.91
N ASN A 530 3.95 17.24 41.17
CA ASN A 530 3.62 18.44 40.43
C ASN A 530 3.18 18.11 39.00
N SER A 531 3.46 16.90 38.51
CA SER A 531 2.96 16.43 37.21
C SER A 531 1.44 16.41 37.09
N ILE A 532 0.69 16.43 38.21
CA ILE A 532 -0.78 16.36 38.21
C ILE A 532 -1.39 17.74 38.45
N GLU A 533 -2.00 18.28 37.41
CA GLU A 533 -2.55 19.63 37.33
C GLU A 533 -4.05 19.61 36.97
N PRO A 534 -4.79 20.67 37.31
CA PRO A 534 -6.16 20.84 36.80
C PRO A 534 -6.15 20.88 35.27
N ARG A 535 -7.24 20.41 34.66
CA ARG A 535 -7.39 20.43 33.20
C ARG A 535 -7.36 21.86 32.63
N GLU A 536 -8.06 22.77 33.31
CA GLU A 536 -8.07 24.20 33.02
C GLU A 536 -7.11 24.92 33.95
N GLU A 537 -6.21 25.72 33.37
CA GLU A 537 -5.23 26.50 34.13
C GLU A 537 -5.94 27.46 35.11
N GLY A 538 -5.45 27.50 36.34
CA GLY A 538 -6.02 28.34 37.40
C GLY A 538 -7.25 27.76 38.13
N GLN A 539 -7.79 26.62 37.70
CA GLN A 539 -8.85 25.91 38.42
C GLN A 539 -8.29 24.98 39.52
N PRO A 540 -9.07 24.63 40.56
CA PRO A 540 -8.66 23.57 41.48
C PRO A 540 -8.76 22.19 40.82
N LEU A 541 -7.96 21.23 41.29
CA LEU A 541 -8.12 19.82 40.93
C LEU A 541 -9.51 19.32 41.31
N LEU A 542 -10.22 18.75 40.34
CA LEU A 542 -11.54 18.17 40.50
C LEU A 542 -11.54 16.71 40.01
N PRO A 543 -11.81 15.73 40.90
CA PRO A 543 -11.87 15.85 42.35
C PRO A 543 -10.49 16.18 42.96
N LYS A 544 -10.48 16.73 44.18
CA LYS A 544 -9.23 17.08 44.86
C LYS A 544 -8.47 15.82 45.28
N LEU A 545 -7.19 15.73 44.90
CA LEU A 545 -6.29 14.66 45.33
C LEU A 545 -5.46 15.09 46.54
N ASN A 546 -5.43 14.26 47.58
CA ASN A 546 -4.47 14.40 48.69
C ASN A 546 -3.11 13.79 48.29
N THR A 547 -2.08 13.96 49.14
CA THR A 547 -0.73 13.44 48.87
C THR A 547 -0.71 11.93 48.60
N LYS A 548 -1.46 11.14 49.39
CA LYS A 548 -1.52 9.68 49.26
C LYS A 548 -2.15 9.26 47.92
N ASP A 549 -3.22 9.94 47.52
CA ASP A 549 -3.93 9.69 46.27
C ASP A 549 -3.07 10.07 45.05
N LYS A 550 -2.37 11.22 45.10
CA LYS A 550 -1.38 11.60 44.07
C LYS A 550 -0.25 10.57 43.94
N THR A 551 0.34 10.10 45.05
CA THR A 551 1.40 9.07 45.01
C THR A 551 0.90 7.76 44.39
N LYS A 552 -0.34 7.35 44.70
CA LYS A 552 -0.95 6.18 44.06
C LYS A 552 -1.14 6.38 42.56
N LEU A 553 -1.65 7.54 42.14
CA LEU A 553 -1.83 7.85 40.71
C LEU A 553 -0.49 7.79 39.95
N ILE A 554 0.58 8.38 40.49
CA ILE A 554 1.92 8.29 39.91
C ILE A 554 2.42 6.84 39.83
N THR A 555 2.09 6.01 40.81
CA THR A 555 2.45 4.58 40.81
C THR A 555 1.72 3.83 39.68
N GLU A 556 0.42 4.08 39.51
CA GLU A 556 -0.37 3.46 38.43
C GLU A 556 0.07 3.96 37.05
N LEU A 557 0.40 5.24 36.89
CA LEU A 557 0.99 5.77 35.65
C LEU A 557 2.34 5.10 35.35
N ASN A 558 3.20 4.90 36.35
CA ASN A 558 4.46 4.19 36.17
C ASN A 558 4.30 2.71 35.80
N LYS A 559 3.26 2.07 36.34
CA LYS A 559 2.89 0.68 36.01
C LYS A 559 2.38 0.59 34.58
N MET A 560 1.47 1.49 34.18
CA MET A 560 0.96 1.62 32.81
C MET A 560 2.12 1.72 31.82
N GLN A 561 3.06 2.65 32.05
CA GLN A 561 4.23 2.81 31.19
C GLN A 561 5.07 1.54 31.06
N SER A 562 5.24 0.80 32.16
CA SER A 562 6.00 -0.46 32.13
C SER A 562 5.29 -1.57 31.35
N MET A 563 3.95 -1.60 31.35
CA MET A 563 3.18 -2.55 30.54
C MET A 563 3.27 -2.22 29.04
N LEU A 564 3.12 -0.94 28.69
CA LEU A 564 3.25 -0.46 27.31
C LEU A 564 4.63 -0.81 26.71
N LEU A 565 5.71 -0.65 27.48
CA LEU A 565 7.07 -1.01 27.04
C LEU A 565 7.30 -2.52 26.83
N GLN A 566 6.48 -3.38 27.44
CA GLN A 566 6.58 -4.83 27.30
C GLN A 566 5.75 -5.38 26.13
N ASN A 567 5.12 -4.51 25.31
CA ASN A 567 4.08 -4.86 24.33
C ASN A 567 2.97 -5.73 24.92
N GLN A 568 2.80 -5.70 26.25
CA GLN A 568 1.62 -6.21 26.89
C GLN A 568 0.61 -5.07 26.78
N GLN A 569 -0.24 -5.11 25.74
CA GLN A 569 -1.50 -4.38 25.81
C GLN A 569 -2.09 -4.67 27.19
N ALA A 570 -2.56 -3.63 27.87
CA ALA A 570 -3.25 -3.80 29.14
C ALA A 570 -4.45 -4.72 28.87
N SER A 571 -4.26 -6.02 29.13
CA SER A 571 -5.21 -7.12 28.94
C SER A 571 -6.60 -6.66 28.53
N ASP A 572 -6.95 -6.84 27.26
CA ASP A 572 -8.34 -6.93 26.87
C ASP A 572 -8.96 -8.12 27.63
N GLY A 573 -9.72 -7.77 28.69
CA GLY A 573 -10.73 -8.59 29.34
C GLY A 573 -10.28 -9.83 30.12
N VAL A 574 -9.84 -9.67 31.38
CA VAL A 574 -10.15 -10.65 32.46
C VAL A 574 -10.19 -10.02 33.88
N SER A 575 -9.47 -8.93 34.17
CA SER A 575 -9.47 -8.32 35.52
C SER A 575 -10.08 -6.92 35.55
N PRO A 576 -10.99 -6.61 36.49
CA PRO A 576 -11.56 -5.27 36.61
C PRO A 576 -10.51 -4.25 37.07
N ILE A 577 -10.58 -3.05 36.51
CA ILE A 577 -9.67 -1.93 36.79
C ILE A 577 -9.89 -1.44 38.22
N CYS A 578 -11.15 -1.23 38.58
CA CYS A 578 -11.56 -0.93 39.95
C CYS A 578 -12.19 -2.17 40.61
N PRO A 579 -12.02 -2.37 41.93
CA PRO A 579 -12.69 -3.46 42.63
C PRO A 579 -14.22 -3.39 42.49
N ILE A 580 -14.83 -4.48 42.05
CA ILE A 580 -16.29 -4.60 41.91
C ILE A 580 -16.91 -4.81 43.31
N PRO A 581 -17.82 -3.94 43.77
CA PRO A 581 -18.53 -4.12 45.03
C PRO A 581 -19.32 -5.43 45.09
N ALA A 582 -19.42 -6.02 46.28
CA ALA A 582 -20.25 -7.20 46.49
C ALA A 582 -21.73 -6.87 46.24
N GLY A 583 -22.38 -7.61 45.33
CA GLY A 583 -23.79 -7.41 44.96
C GLY A 583 -24.02 -6.55 43.72
N THR A 584 -22.97 -6.07 43.04
CA THR A 584 -23.09 -5.43 41.71
C THR A 584 -23.72 -6.42 40.71
N LEU A 585 -24.65 -5.94 39.89
CA LEU A 585 -25.29 -6.75 38.87
C LEU A 585 -24.27 -7.13 37.77
N PRO A 586 -24.35 -8.32 37.16
CA PRO A 586 -23.40 -8.72 36.11
C PRO A 586 -23.31 -7.72 34.94
N GLU A 587 -24.42 -7.08 34.59
CA GLU A 587 -24.50 -6.04 33.56
C GLU A 587 -23.82 -4.71 33.95
N GLU A 588 -23.65 -4.44 35.25
CA GLU A 588 -22.95 -3.25 35.77
C GLU A 588 -21.46 -3.54 36.06
N ALA A 589 -21.05 -4.81 36.09
CA ALA A 589 -19.69 -5.22 36.36
C ALA A 589 -18.70 -4.73 35.28
N ASP A 590 -19.16 -4.62 34.04
CA ASP A 590 -18.36 -4.18 32.89
C ASP A 590 -17.90 -2.72 33.03
N ASN A 591 -18.64 -1.88 33.75
CA ASN A 591 -18.29 -0.48 34.02
C ASN A 591 -17.03 -0.34 34.87
N TYR A 592 -16.68 -1.37 35.63
CA TYR A 592 -15.45 -1.41 36.43
C TYR A 592 -14.21 -1.81 35.62
N SER A 593 -14.42 -2.18 34.36
CA SER A 593 -13.40 -2.72 33.46
C SER A 593 -13.18 -1.86 32.20
N SER A 594 -13.99 -0.81 32.00
CA SER A 594 -13.99 0.01 30.78
C SER A 594 -13.93 1.50 31.11
N GLY A 595 -13.11 2.24 30.34
CA GLY A 595 -13.01 3.70 30.39
C GLY A 595 -13.96 4.40 29.43
N ILE A 596 -13.70 5.69 29.16
CA ILE A 596 -14.39 6.42 28.09
C ILE A 596 -13.83 6.01 26.73
N ALA A 597 -14.68 6.04 25.70
CA ALA A 597 -14.21 5.94 24.32
C ALA A 597 -13.36 7.18 23.99
N GLY A 598 -12.21 6.96 23.36
CA GLY A 598 -11.33 8.04 22.93
C GLY A 598 -11.95 8.93 21.86
N ASN A 599 -11.37 10.11 21.69
CA ASN A 599 -11.76 11.09 20.68
C ASN A 599 -10.75 11.14 19.53
N TYR A 600 -11.17 11.50 18.31
CA TYR A 600 -10.29 11.64 17.14
C TYR A 600 -9.25 12.78 17.27
N THR A 601 -9.27 13.53 18.37
CA THR A 601 -8.29 14.58 18.73
C THR A 601 -7.16 14.08 19.62
N SER A 602 -7.25 12.86 20.13
CA SER A 602 -6.34 12.29 21.14
C SER A 602 -6.13 10.79 20.91
N GLU A 603 -4.99 10.30 21.37
CA GLU A 603 -4.65 8.89 21.37
C GLU A 603 -5.10 8.26 22.72
N PRO A 604 -5.92 7.20 22.72
CA PRO A 604 -6.17 6.40 23.91
C PRO A 604 -4.91 5.63 24.31
N VAL A 605 -4.39 5.88 25.52
CA VAL A 605 -3.13 5.26 25.98
C VAL A 605 -3.40 4.03 26.83
N ALA A 606 -4.22 4.18 27.87
CA ALA A 606 -4.60 3.09 28.76
C ALA A 606 -5.79 3.48 29.64
N THR A 607 -6.32 2.50 30.36
CA THR A 607 -7.26 2.75 31.46
C THR A 607 -6.65 2.26 32.77
N ILE A 608 -6.65 3.11 33.81
CA ILE A 608 -5.98 2.87 35.10
C ILE A 608 -6.90 3.14 36.28
N PRO A 609 -6.69 2.52 37.46
CA PRO A 609 -7.44 2.86 38.66
C PRO A 609 -6.94 4.17 39.28
N VAL A 610 -7.87 5.08 39.58
CA VAL A 610 -7.57 6.35 40.25
C VAL A 610 -8.28 6.39 41.59
N TRP A 611 -7.50 6.46 42.67
CA TRP A 611 -8.03 6.46 44.04
C TRP A 611 -8.25 7.88 44.54
N VAL A 612 -9.47 8.17 44.97
CA VAL A 612 -9.87 9.47 45.52
C VAL A 612 -10.54 9.25 46.87
N ASN A 613 -9.87 9.63 47.96
CA ASN A 613 -10.36 9.46 49.34
C ASN A 613 -10.88 8.04 49.64
N GLY A 614 -10.21 7.01 49.10
CA GLY A 614 -10.56 5.61 49.31
C GLY A 614 -11.61 5.03 48.35
N LYS A 615 -12.19 5.84 47.46
CA LYS A 615 -13.02 5.36 46.34
C LYS A 615 -12.15 5.16 45.10
N CYS A 616 -12.42 4.13 44.31
CA CYS A 616 -11.75 3.89 43.02
C CYS A 616 -12.62 4.46 41.89
N LEU A 617 -12.02 5.29 41.05
CA LEU A 617 -12.57 5.79 39.79
C LEU A 617 -11.78 5.16 38.64
N VAL A 618 -12.44 4.98 37.51
CA VAL A 618 -11.78 4.51 36.29
C VAL A 618 -11.20 5.72 35.57
N GLY A 619 -9.88 5.78 35.43
CA GLY A 619 -9.18 6.86 34.74
C GLY A 619 -8.78 6.44 33.34
N SER A 620 -9.33 7.12 32.33
CA SER A 620 -8.94 6.95 30.93
C SER A 620 -7.80 7.91 30.63
N VAL A 621 -6.61 7.39 30.35
CA VAL A 621 -5.42 8.16 30.03
C VAL A 621 -5.37 8.36 28.52
N GLU A 622 -5.34 9.61 28.10
CA GLU A 622 -5.26 10.02 26.70
C GLU A 622 -4.05 10.92 26.49
N SER A 623 -3.45 10.87 25.29
CA SER A 623 -2.31 11.70 24.92
C SER A 623 -2.64 12.53 23.68
N TYR A 624 -2.13 13.75 23.63
CA TYR A 624 -2.02 14.51 22.39
C TYR A 624 -0.78 14.06 21.60
N PHE A 625 -0.67 12.74 21.37
CA PHE A 625 0.36 12.14 20.54
C PHE A 625 1.79 12.51 21.01
N GLY A 626 2.00 12.46 22.33
CA GLY A 626 3.27 12.77 22.99
C GLY A 626 3.55 14.25 23.29
N ARG A 627 2.56 15.14 23.13
CA ARG A 627 2.63 16.59 23.45
C ARG A 627 1.95 16.99 24.77
N GLY A 628 1.58 16.01 25.59
CA GLY A 628 0.89 16.20 26.85
C GLY A 628 -0.24 15.20 27.03
N GLU A 629 -0.49 14.83 28.28
CA GLU A 629 -1.47 13.81 28.64
C GLU A 629 -2.58 14.40 29.49
N PHE A 630 -3.73 13.77 29.44
CA PHE A 630 -4.80 14.04 30.38
C PHE A 630 -5.48 12.75 30.80
N ILE A 631 -6.17 12.82 31.94
CA ILE A 631 -6.90 11.69 32.49
C ILE A 631 -8.34 12.12 32.74
N THR A 632 -9.28 11.40 32.13
CA THR A 632 -10.71 11.56 32.39
C THR A 632 -11.16 10.50 33.38
N LEU A 633 -11.74 10.95 34.49
CA LEU A 633 -12.18 10.08 35.58
C LEU A 633 -13.67 9.81 35.47
N VAL A 634 -14.06 8.54 35.49
CA VAL A 634 -15.45 8.10 35.49
C VAL A 634 -15.77 7.34 36.78
N SER A 635 -16.94 7.61 37.34
CA SER A 635 -17.51 6.77 38.40
C SER A 635 -18.02 5.46 37.76
N PRO A 636 -17.42 4.28 38.02
CA PRO A 636 -17.92 3.03 37.44
C PRO A 636 -19.33 2.67 37.91
N LYS A 637 -19.79 3.27 39.01
CA LYS A 637 -21.15 3.07 39.54
C LYS A 637 -22.19 3.90 38.80
N ASP A 638 -21.90 5.18 38.58
CA ASP A 638 -22.87 6.15 38.07
C ASP A 638 -22.67 6.45 36.58
N GLN A 639 -21.56 5.99 35.99
CA GLN A 639 -21.06 6.28 34.64
C GLN A 639 -20.86 7.77 34.32
N ASP A 640 -20.97 8.64 35.32
CA ASP A 640 -20.71 10.08 35.18
C ASP A 640 -19.21 10.41 35.21
N ILE A 641 -18.83 11.42 34.42
CA ILE A 641 -17.50 12.03 34.48
C ILE A 641 -17.36 12.75 35.83
N ALA A 642 -16.46 12.25 36.66
CA ALA A 642 -16.16 12.80 37.99
C ALA A 642 -15.16 13.97 37.94
N GLY A 643 -14.36 14.07 36.87
CA GLY A 643 -13.43 15.16 36.66
C GLY A 643 -12.28 14.80 35.71
N GLU A 644 -11.42 15.76 35.43
CA GLU A 644 -10.29 15.63 34.51
C GLU A 644 -9.01 16.23 35.09
N TYR A 645 -7.87 15.61 34.79
CA TYR A 645 -6.55 16.11 35.15
C TYR A 645 -5.67 16.24 33.92
N SER A 646 -4.85 17.29 33.88
CA SER A 646 -3.68 17.34 33.00
C SER A 646 -2.53 16.61 33.69
N VAL A 647 -1.77 15.83 32.92
CA VAL A 647 -0.59 15.12 33.40
C VAL A 647 0.60 15.45 32.52
N THR A 648 1.65 15.99 33.14
CA THR A 648 2.85 16.42 32.42
C THR A 648 4.08 15.83 33.09
N GLY A 649 4.85 15.05 32.33
CA GLY A 649 6.11 14.44 32.80
C GLY A 649 7.30 14.81 31.93
N THR A 650 8.51 14.72 32.49
CA THR A 650 9.74 14.87 31.70
C THR A 650 9.98 13.61 30.89
N ARG A 651 10.17 13.73 29.58
CA ARG A 651 10.38 12.60 28.67
C ARG A 651 11.85 12.19 28.63
N HIS A 652 12.12 10.90 28.80
CA HIS A 652 13.44 10.30 28.69
C HIS A 652 13.47 9.25 27.59
N VAL A 653 14.44 9.34 26.69
CA VAL A 653 14.65 8.32 25.65
C VAL A 653 15.13 7.03 26.29
N THR A 654 14.39 5.94 26.07
CA THR A 654 14.71 4.60 26.57
C THR A 654 15.46 3.77 25.53
N SER A 655 15.10 3.91 24.25
CA SER A 655 15.80 3.24 23.15
C SER A 655 15.55 3.94 21.81
N ILE A 656 16.47 3.74 20.88
CA ILE A 656 16.36 4.15 19.47
C ILE A 656 16.55 2.88 18.65
N LYS A 657 15.58 2.56 17.79
CA LYS A 657 15.60 1.37 16.93
C LYS A 657 15.46 1.76 15.47
N SER A 658 15.91 0.88 14.60
CA SER A 658 15.70 0.99 13.16
C SER A 658 15.13 -0.31 12.63
N ASP A 659 14.13 -0.20 11.77
CA ASP A 659 13.45 -1.35 11.18
C ASP A 659 12.83 -0.98 9.82
N TRP A 660 12.30 -1.98 9.12
CA TRP A 660 11.45 -1.82 7.95
C TRP A 660 10.03 -2.25 8.31
N ILE A 661 9.13 -1.27 8.44
CA ILE A 661 7.75 -1.50 8.88
C ILE A 661 6.75 -0.91 7.89
N PRO A 662 5.49 -1.40 7.88
CA PRO A 662 4.42 -0.76 7.14
C PRO A 662 4.26 0.72 7.52
N ARG A 663 3.82 1.53 6.56
CA ARG A 663 3.46 2.93 6.82
C ARG A 663 2.16 2.94 7.62
N GLU A 664 2.20 3.49 8.83
CA GLU A 664 1.05 3.56 9.73
C GLU A 664 0.87 5.01 10.19
N GLY A 665 -0.18 5.66 9.68
CA GLY A 665 -0.67 6.95 10.17
C GLY A 665 -1.83 6.77 11.14
N ASP A 666 -2.19 7.85 11.83
CA ASP A 666 -3.16 7.88 12.94
C ASP A 666 -4.60 7.47 12.57
N ASN A 667 -4.90 7.15 11.30
CA ASN A 667 -6.18 6.58 10.87
C ASN A 667 -6.05 5.35 9.96
N GLY A 668 -4.95 4.60 10.07
CA GLY A 668 -4.78 3.34 9.34
C GLY A 668 -4.44 3.55 7.87
N GLY A 669 -3.14 3.60 7.59
CA GLY A 669 -2.58 3.38 6.26
C GLY A 669 -2.78 4.49 5.21
N LEU A 670 -1.74 4.61 4.39
CA LEU A 670 -1.82 4.67 2.93
C LEU A 670 -1.05 3.47 2.38
#